data_AF-A0A2P6V4N9-F1
#
_entry.id   AF-A0A2P6V4N9-F1
#
_cell.length_a   1.000
_cell.length_b   1.000
_cell.length_c   1.000
_cell.angle_alpha   90.00
_cell.angle_beta   90.00
_cell.angle_gamma   90.00
#
_symmetry.space_group_name_H-M   'P 1'
#
loop_
_entity.id
_entity.type
_entity.pdbx_description
1 polymer ?
#
loop_
_entity_poly.entity_id
_entity_poly.type
_entity_poly.pdbx_seq_one_letter_code
_entity_poly.pdbx_strand_id
1 'polypeptide(L)'
;MSRVLQPAISAGRSPLATPHALARRSVRQASGHGARNGAPTGGTATAAASGRRRPLVYAAAAVEAPAATPFEELSAGTERKYIMVSGKGGVGKTSLAASLAVRFAQEGHTTLVVSTDPAHSLGDSLAQDLAGGVPVLIEGTDLPLWGMEIDPEQEKAKFKAWSAGQGKQEAKDFMGGFGLGSVVEQLADLKLGELLDSPPPGFDEAVAISKVLQFVKGEEYARFSRIVFDTAPTGHTLRLLTVPDFVEASLAKIVRLRKKLSGASQTVRGLFGAGSSQDEAVDKLEQLQDSIRLVKALFRDQQATEFIIATIPTVLGVNESGRLIRALRKESIPCKRIVVNQLIGPNMGSKYLEMKVKDQEKALAMIDGDPGLHDLRTLRAPYLDLEVRGVPALGYFGRTLWGNFAPELAAGKGRKYFMLGGKGGVGKTSCSASLAVTLAEAGHTTLVVSTDPAHSLSDSLDQDVSGGKPIEVEGTNGGVFGMEIDLDMARQELRELSGADEGRKLDDVLGSVGLSGVADQLKDLRLGELLDTPPPGIDEAIAIAKVIQFLKDPEYARFTRIIFDTAPTGHTLRLLALPDFLDTSVGKILRLRQKLTSIKDSVTGFFGSKEKDASAEKLDSFKDYMAEARNVFRNPATTEFVIVTIPTAMAAAESIRLAKALKEEQVPIRTLVVNQVLQSNLQDKYLQTRRADQQRSLQRLKEDPELGKLQLIEAPLFDLEVRGVPALTYFGKQVWR
;
A
#
# COMPACT_ATOMS: atom_id res chain seq x y z
N MET A 1 -0.13 12.36 66.37
CA MET A 1 0.90 12.48 67.44
C MET A 1 2.19 11.83 66.93
N SER A 2 3.36 12.42 67.26
CA SER A 2 4.67 11.77 67.56
C SER A 2 5.07 10.45 66.86
N ARG A 3 6.26 10.23 66.28
CA ARG A 3 7.59 10.90 66.20
C ARG A 3 8.30 10.32 64.95
N VAL A 4 9.02 11.07 64.12
CA VAL A 4 10.46 11.45 64.24
C VAL A 4 11.41 10.27 64.47
N LEU A 5 12.34 10.02 63.52
CA LEU A 5 13.80 9.85 63.74
C LEU A 5 14.60 9.67 62.42
N GLN A 6 15.52 10.61 62.15
CA GLN A 6 16.76 10.45 61.34
C GLN A 6 17.95 10.22 62.32
N PRO A 7 19.11 9.60 61.96
CA PRO A 7 20.23 10.19 61.15
C PRO A 7 20.91 9.12 60.22
N ALA A 8 22.14 9.16 59.67
CA ALA A 8 23.29 10.10 59.60
C ALA A 8 24.04 9.86 58.24
N ILE A 9 24.56 10.83 57.46
CA ILE A 9 25.78 11.70 57.55
C ILE A 9 27.13 11.06 57.11
N SER A 10 27.61 11.51 55.92
CA SER A 10 29.03 11.67 55.46
C SER A 10 29.89 10.42 55.12
N ALA A 11 30.98 10.46 54.33
CA ALA A 11 31.72 11.59 53.71
C ALA A 11 32.55 11.21 52.45
N GLY A 12 32.74 12.16 51.51
CA GLY A 12 33.98 12.38 50.72
C GLY A 12 34.19 11.55 49.43
N ARG A 13 34.79 12.07 48.35
CA ARG A 13 35.54 13.32 48.09
C ARG A 13 35.29 13.85 46.66
N SER A 14 35.40 15.16 46.46
CA SER A 14 35.61 15.85 45.16
C SER A 14 37.14 16.06 44.92
N PRO A 15 37.70 16.67 43.83
CA PRO A 15 37.25 17.97 43.24
C PRO A 15 37.51 18.26 41.72
N LEU A 16 36.94 19.39 41.25
CA LEU A 16 37.35 20.26 40.10
C LEU A 16 37.19 19.71 38.65
N ALA A 17 36.83 20.50 37.62
CA ALA A 17 36.64 21.96 37.52
C ALA A 17 35.48 22.39 36.56
N THR A 18 35.02 23.64 36.74
CA THR A 18 34.04 24.42 35.94
C THR A 18 34.80 25.54 35.16
N PRO A 19 34.22 26.64 34.61
CA PRO A 19 32.82 27.01 34.30
C PRO A 19 32.61 27.62 32.88
N HIS A 20 31.36 28.00 32.52
CA HIS A 20 31.09 29.39 32.07
C HIS A 20 29.60 29.78 32.09
N ALA A 21 29.36 31.09 32.24
CA ALA A 21 28.08 31.79 32.20
C ALA A 21 28.33 33.26 31.75
N LEU A 22 27.40 34.23 31.68
CA LEU A 22 26.06 34.36 32.30
C LEU A 22 25.08 35.17 31.41
N ALA A 23 23.79 35.00 31.67
CA ALA A 23 22.61 35.68 31.12
C ALA A 23 22.54 37.23 31.26
N ARG A 24 21.60 37.89 30.55
CA ARG A 24 20.45 38.65 31.15
C ARG A 24 19.42 39.17 30.13
N ARG A 25 18.31 39.73 30.65
CA ARG A 25 16.98 39.96 30.02
C ARG A 25 16.55 41.44 30.05
N SER A 26 15.48 41.76 29.28
CA SER A 26 14.41 42.77 29.54
C SER A 26 14.65 44.25 29.15
N VAL A 27 13.65 45.14 28.84
CA VAL A 27 12.21 45.04 28.43
C VAL A 27 11.71 46.45 27.96
N ARG A 28 10.89 46.55 26.87
CA ARG A 28 10.01 47.69 26.43
C ARG A 28 10.68 49.09 26.24
N GLN A 29 10.13 50.12 25.59
CA GLN A 29 8.74 50.56 25.32
C GLN A 29 8.64 51.38 23.99
N ALA A 30 7.50 52.06 23.70
CA ALA A 30 7.11 52.56 22.36
C ALA A 30 6.93 54.10 22.22
N SER A 31 6.55 54.55 21.01
CA SER A 31 6.25 55.93 20.48
C SER A 31 7.32 56.46 19.49
N GLY A 32 7.02 57.27 18.46
CA GLY A 32 5.76 57.73 17.84
C GLY A 32 5.99 58.92 16.87
N HIS A 33 5.14 59.12 15.84
CA HIS A 33 5.17 60.21 14.82
C HIS A 33 6.39 60.23 13.86
N GLY A 34 6.34 60.75 12.62
CA GLY A 34 5.20 61.22 11.82
C GLY A 34 5.60 61.79 10.42
N ALA A 35 4.76 61.53 9.41
CA ALA A 35 4.38 62.36 8.25
C ALA A 35 5.40 63.09 7.32
N ARG A 36 5.23 62.76 6.01
CA ARG A 36 5.13 63.66 4.81
C ARG A 36 6.36 64.34 4.17
N ASN A 37 6.41 64.12 2.84
CA ASN A 37 6.70 65.05 1.72
C ASN A 37 8.08 65.72 1.59
N GLY A 38 8.64 65.65 0.37
CA GLY A 38 9.63 66.62 -0.11
C GLY A 38 10.63 66.13 -1.15
N ALA A 39 10.23 66.04 -2.42
CA ALA A 39 11.14 66.42 -3.51
C ALA A 39 11.14 67.97 -3.58
N PRO A 40 12.24 68.64 -3.96
CA PRO A 40 12.46 68.82 -5.41
C PRO A 40 13.92 69.00 -5.90
N THR A 41 14.09 68.80 -7.21
CA THR A 41 14.96 69.53 -8.16
C THR A 41 16.40 69.94 -7.80
N GLY A 42 17.35 69.43 -8.61
CA GLY A 42 18.09 70.25 -9.58
C GLY A 42 19.29 71.08 -9.10
N GLY A 43 20.47 70.85 -9.70
CA GLY A 43 21.66 71.67 -9.49
C GLY A 43 22.91 71.15 -10.20
N THR A 44 23.16 71.61 -11.42
CA THR A 44 24.39 71.34 -12.18
C THR A 44 25.57 72.18 -11.70
N ALA A 45 26.74 71.58 -11.47
CA ALA A 45 28.01 72.30 -11.44
C ALA A 45 29.18 71.41 -11.89
N THR A 46 29.95 71.89 -12.86
CA THR A 46 31.14 71.23 -13.43
C THR A 46 32.41 71.61 -12.68
N ALA A 47 33.28 70.63 -12.41
CA ALA A 47 34.70 70.87 -12.15
C ALA A 47 35.54 69.70 -12.71
N ALA A 48 36.45 70.00 -13.63
CA ALA A 48 37.35 69.01 -14.22
C ALA A 48 38.65 68.90 -13.40
N ALA A 49 39.08 67.68 -13.09
CA ALA A 49 40.41 67.39 -12.57
C ALA A 49 40.97 66.14 -13.26
N SER A 50 42.13 66.30 -13.91
CA SER A 50 42.76 65.25 -14.71
C SER A 50 43.44 64.19 -13.84
N GLY A 51 42.94 62.95 -13.87
CA GLY A 51 43.58 61.78 -13.27
C GLY A 51 43.59 60.60 -14.24
N ARG A 52 44.77 60.01 -14.49
CA ARG A 52 44.96 58.91 -15.45
C ARG A 52 44.04 57.71 -15.13
N ARG A 53 43.02 57.48 -15.95
CA ARG A 53 42.18 56.27 -15.87
C ARG A 53 42.96 55.07 -16.42
N ARG A 54 43.26 54.09 -15.55
CA ARG A 54 43.43 52.70 -16.00
C ARG A 54 42.08 52.21 -16.54
N PRO A 55 42.03 51.36 -17.58
CA PRO A 55 40.78 50.73 -17.98
C PRO A 55 40.30 49.82 -16.85
N LEU A 56 39.23 50.22 -16.17
CA LEU A 56 38.40 49.29 -15.41
C LEU A 56 37.73 48.38 -16.43
N VAL A 57 38.30 47.20 -16.63
CA VAL A 57 37.60 46.09 -17.24
C VAL A 57 36.41 45.81 -16.33
N TYR A 58 35.22 46.22 -16.75
CA TYR A 58 34.00 45.61 -16.23
C TYR A 58 34.11 44.14 -16.59
N ALA A 59 34.39 43.31 -15.59
CA ALA A 59 34.07 41.90 -15.70
C ALA A 59 32.57 41.86 -15.97
N ALA A 60 32.19 41.46 -17.19
CA ALA A 60 30.82 41.08 -17.45
C ALA A 60 30.50 40.00 -16.42
N ALA A 61 29.57 40.29 -15.51
CA ALA A 61 29.07 39.28 -14.61
C ALA A 61 28.61 38.13 -15.51
N ALA A 62 29.22 36.95 -15.32
CA ALA A 62 28.80 35.78 -16.05
C ALA A 62 27.31 35.62 -15.75
N VAL A 63 26.47 35.80 -16.77
CA VAL A 63 25.07 35.43 -16.68
C VAL A 63 25.12 33.93 -16.50
N GLU A 64 24.87 33.47 -15.27
CA GLU A 64 24.71 32.05 -15.01
C GLU A 64 23.67 31.54 -16.00
N ALA A 65 24.05 30.51 -16.78
CA ALA A 65 23.12 29.90 -17.71
C ALA A 65 21.88 29.49 -16.91
N PRO A 66 20.66 29.73 -17.42
CA PRO A 66 19.45 29.36 -16.70
C PRO A 66 19.54 27.88 -16.31
N ALA A 67 19.28 27.59 -15.03
CA ALA A 67 19.32 26.22 -14.53
C ALA A 67 18.38 25.36 -15.38
N ALA A 68 18.88 24.22 -15.84
CA ALA A 68 18.14 23.32 -16.71
C ALA A 68 16.79 22.98 -16.09
N THR A 69 15.74 22.96 -16.91
CA THR A 69 14.39 22.76 -16.37
C THR A 69 14.20 21.31 -15.89
N PRO A 70 13.22 21.04 -15.00
CA PRO A 70 12.86 19.70 -14.57
C PRO A 70 12.75 18.67 -15.69
N PHE A 71 12.30 19.08 -16.88
CA PHE A 71 12.20 18.21 -18.05
C PHE A 71 13.52 18.11 -18.84
N GLU A 72 14.28 19.20 -19.01
CA GLU A 72 15.57 19.18 -19.73
C GLU A 72 16.58 18.22 -19.10
N GLU A 73 16.63 18.13 -17.76
CA GLU A 73 17.44 17.12 -17.05
C GLU A 73 16.99 15.67 -17.32
N LEU A 74 15.67 15.44 -17.48
CA LEU A 74 15.10 14.13 -17.79
C LEU A 74 15.34 13.73 -19.25
N SER A 75 15.28 14.69 -20.18
CA SER A 75 15.55 14.46 -21.61
C SER A 75 17.04 14.45 -21.93
N ALA A 76 17.91 15.05 -21.13
CA ALA A 76 19.36 15.04 -21.35
C ALA A 76 19.93 13.64 -21.63
N GLY A 77 20.89 13.57 -22.55
CA GLY A 77 21.63 12.34 -22.87
C GLY A 77 20.90 11.35 -23.78
N THR A 78 21.64 10.42 -24.38
CA THR A 78 21.09 9.36 -25.26
C THR A 78 21.06 8.00 -24.59
N GLU A 79 21.69 7.85 -23.42
CA GLU A 79 21.61 6.69 -22.56
C GLU A 79 20.16 6.34 -22.21
N ARG A 80 19.88 5.05 -22.02
CA ARG A 80 18.54 4.60 -21.65
C ARG A 80 18.19 5.08 -20.24
N LYS A 81 17.01 5.70 -20.11
CA LYS A 81 16.40 6.04 -18.82
C LYS A 81 15.06 5.33 -18.62
N TYR A 82 14.87 4.80 -17.42
CA TYR A 82 13.66 4.17 -16.92
C TYR A 82 13.01 5.14 -15.90
N ILE A 83 11.89 5.73 -16.25
CA ILE A 83 11.19 6.74 -15.43
C ILE A 83 9.94 6.11 -14.83
N MET A 84 9.76 6.19 -13.52
CA MET A 84 8.67 5.53 -12.80
C MET A 84 7.78 6.55 -12.10
N VAL A 85 6.55 6.71 -12.61
CA VAL A 85 5.55 7.64 -12.05
C VAL A 85 4.68 6.88 -11.05
N SER A 86 4.98 7.04 -9.75
CA SER A 86 4.28 6.35 -8.67
C SER A 86 3.56 7.32 -7.73
N GLY A 87 2.42 6.90 -7.20
CA GLY A 87 1.54 7.76 -6.40
C GLY A 87 0.28 7.03 -5.93
N LYS A 88 -0.56 7.73 -5.16
CA LYS A 88 -1.85 7.16 -4.71
C LYS A 88 -2.78 6.95 -5.91
N GLY A 89 -3.67 5.95 -5.86
CA GLY A 89 -4.71 5.78 -6.88
C GLY A 89 -5.60 7.02 -7.01
N GLY A 90 -5.77 7.52 -8.25
CA GLY A 90 -6.61 8.70 -8.56
C GLY A 90 -5.87 10.05 -8.66
N VAL A 91 -4.55 10.11 -8.48
CA VAL A 91 -3.77 11.38 -8.60
C VAL A 91 -3.43 11.79 -10.04
N GLY A 92 -3.85 11.02 -11.05
CA GLY A 92 -3.56 11.28 -12.47
C GLY A 92 -2.22 10.73 -12.97
N LYS A 93 -1.69 9.67 -12.34
CA LYS A 93 -0.42 9.01 -12.68
C LYS A 93 -0.31 8.68 -14.18
N THR A 94 -1.35 8.06 -14.75
CA THR A 94 -1.42 7.64 -16.14
C THR A 94 -1.30 8.84 -17.10
N SER A 95 -2.04 9.93 -16.85
CA SER A 95 -1.95 11.15 -17.67
C SER A 95 -0.60 11.85 -17.51
N LEU A 96 0.02 11.80 -16.33
CA LEU A 96 1.38 12.30 -16.10
C LEU A 96 2.41 11.46 -16.87
N ALA A 97 2.36 10.13 -16.76
CA ALA A 97 3.25 9.20 -17.47
C ALA A 97 3.10 9.32 -18.99
N ALA A 98 1.86 9.30 -19.50
CA ALA A 98 1.58 9.43 -20.93
C ALA A 98 2.00 10.79 -21.49
N SER A 99 1.77 11.90 -20.77
CA SER A 99 2.22 13.22 -21.22
C SER A 99 3.74 13.41 -21.15
N LEU A 100 4.40 12.79 -20.17
CA LEU A 100 5.86 12.76 -20.10
C LEU A 100 6.45 11.96 -21.28
N ALA A 101 5.84 10.82 -21.62
CA ALA A 101 6.23 10.00 -22.76
C ALA A 101 6.03 10.73 -24.10
N VAL A 102 4.89 11.41 -24.28
CA VAL A 102 4.64 12.29 -25.44
C VAL A 102 5.68 13.42 -25.50
N ARG A 103 6.04 14.02 -24.36
CA ARG A 103 7.05 15.09 -24.30
C ARG A 103 8.46 14.58 -24.65
N PHE A 104 8.85 13.38 -24.21
CA PHE A 104 10.11 12.73 -24.64
C PHE A 104 10.14 12.44 -26.14
N ALA A 105 9.05 11.89 -26.69
CA ALA A 105 8.96 11.61 -28.12
C ALA A 105 9.04 12.90 -28.97
N GLN A 106 8.54 14.04 -28.44
CA GLN A 106 8.69 15.36 -29.06
C GLN A 106 10.14 15.89 -29.11
N GLU A 107 11.01 15.43 -28.22
CA GLU A 107 12.46 15.68 -28.28
C GLU A 107 13.22 14.61 -29.09
N GLY A 108 12.50 13.75 -29.83
CA GLY A 108 13.07 12.72 -30.69
C GLY A 108 13.51 11.43 -30.00
N HIS A 109 13.23 11.25 -28.70
CA HIS A 109 13.51 9.98 -28.03
C HIS A 109 12.53 8.89 -28.47
N THR A 110 13.05 7.76 -28.97
CA THR A 110 12.30 6.51 -29.11
C THR A 110 11.77 6.07 -27.73
N THR A 111 10.48 6.30 -27.49
CA THR A 111 9.89 6.24 -26.15
C THR A 111 8.84 5.14 -26.05
N LEU A 112 8.94 4.31 -25.01
CA LEU A 112 7.91 3.36 -24.62
C LEU A 112 7.22 3.84 -23.35
N VAL A 113 5.89 3.87 -23.31
CA VAL A 113 5.11 4.01 -22.08
C VAL A 113 4.40 2.69 -21.77
N VAL A 114 4.55 2.22 -20.53
CA VAL A 114 4.02 0.95 -20.05
C VAL A 114 3.12 1.21 -18.85
N SER A 115 1.92 0.64 -18.83
CA SER A 115 1.10 0.61 -17.60
C SER A 115 1.07 -0.79 -16.99
N THR A 116 1.29 -0.83 -15.67
CA THR A 116 1.05 -2.00 -14.80
C THR A 116 -0.23 -1.85 -13.99
N ASP A 117 -1.06 -0.83 -14.28
CA ASP A 117 -2.32 -0.60 -13.58
C ASP A 117 -3.42 -1.52 -14.15
N PRO A 118 -4.05 -2.41 -13.35
CA PRO A 118 -5.07 -3.36 -13.81
C PRO A 118 -6.37 -2.70 -14.31
N ALA A 119 -6.47 -1.37 -14.25
CA ALA A 119 -7.65 -0.60 -14.64
C ALA A 119 -7.66 -0.16 -16.11
N HIS A 120 -6.78 -0.68 -16.97
CA HIS A 120 -6.72 -0.43 -18.43
C HIS A 120 -6.79 1.06 -18.84
N SER A 121 -6.11 1.91 -18.08
CA SER A 121 -6.27 3.37 -18.18
C SER A 121 -5.33 4.03 -19.20
N LEU A 122 -4.29 3.35 -19.69
CA LEU A 122 -3.29 3.94 -20.58
C LEU A 122 -3.80 4.01 -22.02
N GLY A 123 -4.47 2.95 -22.50
CA GLY A 123 -5.11 2.94 -23.82
C GLY A 123 -6.18 4.03 -23.94
N ASP A 124 -7.02 4.16 -22.91
CA ASP A 124 -7.99 5.26 -22.82
C ASP A 124 -7.31 6.64 -22.82
N SER A 125 -6.23 6.83 -22.06
CA SER A 125 -5.51 8.12 -22.02
C SER A 125 -4.85 8.48 -23.36
N LEU A 126 -4.33 7.51 -24.10
CA LEU A 126 -3.75 7.72 -25.44
C LEU A 126 -4.79 7.70 -26.57
N ALA A 127 -6.03 7.30 -26.28
CA ALA A 127 -7.13 7.11 -27.23
C ALA A 127 -6.87 6.03 -28.30
N GLN A 128 -6.16 4.97 -27.93
CA GLN A 128 -5.82 3.84 -28.80
C GLN A 128 -5.83 2.54 -27.98
N ASP A 129 -6.20 1.41 -28.58
CA ASP A 129 -6.09 0.12 -27.93
C ASP A 129 -4.62 -0.31 -27.80
N LEU A 130 -4.21 -0.67 -26.58
CA LEU A 130 -2.86 -1.09 -26.21
C LEU A 130 -2.86 -2.47 -25.52
N ALA A 131 -4.00 -3.17 -25.54
CA ALA A 131 -4.13 -4.52 -25.03
C ALA A 131 -3.28 -5.52 -25.83
N GLY A 132 -2.85 -6.60 -25.17
CA GLY A 132 -2.07 -7.68 -25.79
C GLY A 132 -0.65 -7.85 -25.23
N GLY A 133 -0.18 -6.98 -24.32
CA GLY A 133 1.05 -7.21 -23.57
C GLY A 133 2.35 -7.10 -24.38
N VAL A 134 2.31 -6.43 -25.54
CA VAL A 134 3.43 -6.13 -26.45
C VAL A 134 3.44 -4.63 -26.82
N PRO A 135 4.59 -4.04 -27.24
CA PRO A 135 4.64 -2.63 -27.66
C PRO A 135 3.90 -2.34 -28.96
N VAL A 136 2.89 -1.47 -28.90
CA VAL A 136 2.12 -0.96 -30.04
C VAL A 136 2.60 0.45 -30.37
N LEU A 137 2.82 0.78 -31.66
CA LEU A 137 3.14 2.14 -32.10
C LEU A 137 1.89 3.03 -31.97
N ILE A 138 2.05 4.25 -31.45
CA ILE A 138 0.92 5.18 -31.35
C ILE A 138 0.60 5.80 -32.71
N GLU A 139 -0.63 5.61 -33.17
CA GLU A 139 -1.13 6.06 -34.47
C GLU A 139 -1.60 7.52 -34.46
N GLY A 140 -1.80 8.10 -35.65
CA GLY A 140 -2.25 9.49 -35.80
C GLY A 140 -1.21 10.54 -35.41
N THR A 141 0.07 10.16 -35.29
CA THR A 141 1.19 11.03 -34.96
C THR A 141 2.49 10.54 -35.60
N ASP A 142 3.38 11.46 -35.98
CA ASP A 142 4.73 11.15 -36.48
C ASP A 142 5.75 10.95 -35.34
N LEU A 143 5.30 10.98 -34.08
CA LEU A 143 6.15 10.87 -32.90
C LEU A 143 6.66 9.43 -32.70
N PRO A 144 7.94 9.22 -32.32
CA PRO A 144 8.49 7.91 -31.99
C PRO A 144 8.02 7.45 -30.60
N LEU A 145 6.72 7.19 -30.47
CA LEU A 145 6.04 6.81 -29.22
C LEU A 145 5.36 5.44 -29.37
N TRP A 146 5.61 4.57 -28.41
CA TRP A 146 4.97 3.26 -28.27
C TRP A 146 4.26 3.17 -26.93
N GLY A 147 3.10 2.51 -26.92
CA GLY A 147 2.35 2.17 -25.72
C GLY A 147 2.31 0.65 -25.49
N MET A 148 2.20 0.22 -24.24
CA MET A 148 1.99 -1.17 -23.87
C MET A 148 1.17 -1.25 -22.59
N GLU A 149 0.15 -2.09 -22.57
CA GLU A 149 -0.64 -2.37 -21.38
C GLU A 149 -0.60 -3.86 -21.05
N ILE A 150 -0.48 -4.17 -19.75
CA ILE A 150 -0.36 -5.54 -19.25
C ILE A 150 -1.74 -5.96 -18.75
N ASP A 151 -2.35 -6.94 -19.43
CA ASP A 151 -3.63 -7.54 -19.02
C ASP A 151 -3.40 -8.51 -17.84
N PRO A 152 -3.89 -8.19 -16.62
CA PRO A 152 -3.71 -9.05 -15.46
C PRO A 152 -4.52 -10.35 -15.55
N GLU A 153 -5.66 -10.36 -16.24
CA GLU A 153 -6.47 -11.56 -16.40
C GLU A 153 -5.84 -12.50 -17.44
N GLN A 154 -5.23 -11.96 -18.49
CA GLN A 154 -4.40 -12.76 -19.41
C GLN A 154 -3.20 -13.39 -18.69
N GLU A 155 -2.49 -12.66 -17.84
CA GLU A 155 -1.36 -13.19 -17.07
C GLU A 155 -1.82 -14.22 -16.01
N LYS A 156 -2.96 -13.98 -15.33
CA LYS A 156 -3.59 -14.99 -14.45
C LYS A 156 -4.05 -16.24 -15.22
N ALA A 157 -4.52 -16.09 -16.45
CA ALA A 157 -4.91 -17.22 -17.30
C ALA A 157 -3.68 -18.05 -17.69
N LYS A 158 -2.57 -17.41 -18.11
CA LYS A 158 -1.28 -18.08 -18.36
C LYS A 158 -0.78 -18.82 -17.11
N PHE A 159 -0.88 -18.19 -15.93
CA PHE A 159 -0.53 -18.84 -14.66
C PHE A 159 -1.44 -20.03 -14.33
N LYS A 160 -2.76 -19.91 -14.49
CA LYS A 160 -3.70 -21.02 -14.26
C LYS A 160 -3.47 -22.19 -15.22
N ALA A 161 -3.17 -21.91 -16.50
CA ALA A 161 -2.81 -22.92 -17.48
C ALA A 161 -1.54 -23.69 -17.05
N TRP A 162 -0.49 -22.95 -16.67
CA TRP A 162 0.72 -23.52 -16.06
C TRP A 162 0.43 -24.38 -14.83
N SER A 163 -0.38 -23.88 -13.87
CA SER A 163 -0.74 -24.62 -12.66
C SER A 163 -1.51 -25.92 -12.96
N ALA A 164 -2.44 -25.87 -13.93
CA ALA A 164 -3.23 -27.02 -14.34
C ALA A 164 -2.45 -28.05 -15.19
N GLY A 165 -1.20 -27.77 -15.54
CA GLY A 165 -0.41 -28.60 -16.46
C GLY A 165 -0.93 -28.63 -17.90
N GLN A 166 -1.79 -27.67 -18.27
CA GLN A 166 -2.40 -27.55 -19.59
C GLN A 166 -1.74 -26.39 -20.35
N GLY A 167 -1.35 -26.61 -21.61
CA GLY A 167 -0.71 -25.57 -22.42
C GLY A 167 0.80 -25.47 -22.22
N LYS A 168 1.56 -26.32 -22.92
CA LYS A 168 3.04 -26.26 -22.94
C LYS A 168 3.57 -24.91 -23.45
N GLN A 169 2.82 -24.25 -24.32
CA GLN A 169 3.23 -22.99 -24.95
C GLN A 169 2.97 -21.80 -24.02
N GLU A 170 1.78 -21.69 -23.42
CA GLU A 170 1.44 -20.63 -22.47
C GLU A 170 2.33 -20.66 -21.23
N ALA A 171 2.62 -21.86 -20.73
CA ALA A 171 3.59 -22.07 -19.66
C ALA A 171 5.01 -21.61 -20.05
N LYS A 172 5.43 -21.90 -21.29
CA LYS A 172 6.72 -21.48 -21.86
C LYS A 172 6.81 -19.97 -22.05
N ASP A 173 5.71 -19.31 -22.40
CA ASP A 173 5.67 -17.87 -22.61
C ASP A 173 5.68 -17.10 -21.27
N PHE A 174 4.91 -17.56 -20.26
CA PHE A 174 4.94 -16.98 -18.91
C PHE A 174 6.32 -17.13 -18.25
N MET A 175 6.86 -18.36 -18.24
CA MET A 175 8.21 -18.63 -17.71
C MET A 175 9.30 -17.97 -18.57
N GLY A 176 9.06 -17.79 -19.86
CA GLY A 176 9.90 -17.04 -20.79
C GLY A 176 10.12 -15.59 -20.37
N GLY A 177 9.12 -14.92 -19.81
CA GLY A 177 9.25 -13.58 -19.23
C GLY A 177 10.26 -13.49 -18.09
N PHE A 178 10.37 -14.55 -17.28
CA PHE A 178 11.39 -14.68 -16.23
C PHE A 178 12.74 -15.24 -16.73
N GLY A 179 12.88 -15.50 -18.04
CA GLY A 179 14.06 -16.13 -18.64
C GLY A 179 14.12 -17.66 -18.48
N LEU A 180 13.04 -18.29 -18.04
CA LEU A 180 12.96 -19.73 -17.70
C LEU A 180 12.17 -20.56 -18.75
N GLY A 181 11.89 -20.01 -19.93
CA GLY A 181 11.11 -20.68 -20.97
C GLY A 181 11.72 -22.00 -21.49
N SER A 182 13.03 -22.20 -21.35
CA SER A 182 13.73 -23.45 -21.66
C SER A 182 13.59 -24.53 -20.58
N VAL A 183 12.93 -24.23 -19.46
CA VAL A 183 12.92 -25.05 -18.23
C VAL A 183 11.53 -25.60 -17.91
N VAL A 184 10.50 -25.17 -18.64
CA VAL A 184 9.09 -25.47 -18.34
C VAL A 184 8.80 -26.95 -18.20
N GLU A 185 9.37 -27.80 -19.07
CA GLU A 185 9.15 -29.25 -19.01
C GLU A 185 9.75 -29.86 -17.73
N GLN A 186 10.90 -29.38 -17.26
CA GLN A 186 11.56 -29.87 -16.03
C GLN A 186 10.95 -29.31 -14.74
N LEU A 187 10.31 -28.14 -14.78
CA LEU A 187 9.59 -27.55 -13.64
C LEU A 187 8.16 -28.06 -13.54
N ALA A 188 7.53 -28.45 -14.65
CA ALA A 188 6.22 -29.10 -14.67
C ALA A 188 6.26 -30.46 -13.92
N ASP A 189 7.33 -31.24 -14.09
CA ASP A 189 7.56 -32.50 -13.37
C ASP A 189 7.58 -32.35 -11.83
N LEU A 190 7.82 -31.15 -11.30
CA LEU A 190 7.79 -30.89 -9.86
C LEU A 190 6.37 -30.83 -9.27
N LYS A 191 5.31 -30.91 -10.10
CA LYS A 191 3.91 -30.78 -9.68
C LYS A 191 3.61 -29.55 -8.82
N LEU A 192 4.44 -28.49 -8.94
CA LEU A 192 4.25 -27.23 -8.23
C LEU A 192 2.92 -26.55 -8.62
N GLY A 193 2.42 -26.82 -9.83
CA GLY A 193 1.08 -26.39 -10.27
C GLY A 193 -0.07 -26.99 -9.45
N GLU A 194 0.03 -28.27 -9.05
CA GLU A 194 -0.95 -28.96 -8.18
C GLU A 194 -0.97 -28.41 -6.73
N LEU A 195 -0.11 -27.45 -6.40
CA LEU A 195 -0.12 -26.71 -5.13
C LEU A 195 -0.84 -25.36 -5.24
N LEU A 196 -1.08 -24.84 -6.45
CA LEU A 196 -1.49 -23.45 -6.70
C LEU A 196 -2.63 -23.35 -7.74
N ASP A 197 -3.82 -23.84 -7.38
CA ASP A 197 -5.05 -23.70 -8.18
C ASP A 197 -5.50 -22.23 -8.38
N SER A 198 -4.91 -21.30 -7.61
CA SER A 198 -5.12 -19.86 -7.70
C SER A 198 -3.78 -19.10 -7.64
N PRO A 199 -3.68 -17.91 -8.27
CA PRO A 199 -2.50 -17.05 -8.16
C PRO A 199 -2.17 -16.69 -6.70
N PRO A 200 -0.91 -16.83 -6.25
CA PRO A 200 -0.54 -16.50 -4.88
C PRO A 200 -0.58 -14.98 -4.62
N PRO A 201 -0.71 -14.53 -3.36
CA PRO A 201 -0.55 -13.11 -3.03
C PRO A 201 0.87 -12.63 -3.41
N GLY A 202 0.96 -11.48 -4.08
CA GLY A 202 2.22 -10.99 -4.67
C GLY A 202 2.41 -11.35 -6.16
N PHE A 203 1.44 -12.03 -6.79
CA PHE A 203 1.50 -12.39 -8.21
C PHE A 203 1.58 -11.17 -9.14
N ASP A 204 0.79 -10.13 -8.90
CA ASP A 204 0.76 -8.92 -9.74
C ASP A 204 2.15 -8.21 -9.70
N GLU A 205 2.79 -8.17 -8.53
CA GLU A 205 4.15 -7.68 -8.36
C GLU A 205 5.20 -8.55 -9.10
N ALA A 206 5.04 -9.89 -9.08
CA ALA A 206 5.92 -10.80 -9.83
C ALA A 206 5.81 -10.62 -11.35
N VAL A 207 4.59 -10.44 -11.88
CA VAL A 207 4.34 -10.12 -13.30
C VAL A 207 5.03 -8.81 -13.70
N ALA A 208 4.93 -7.77 -12.85
CA ALA A 208 5.60 -6.50 -13.12
C ALA A 208 7.15 -6.64 -13.16
N ILE A 209 7.74 -7.44 -12.24
CA ILE A 209 9.19 -7.76 -12.26
C ILE A 209 9.57 -8.48 -13.57
N SER A 210 8.75 -9.43 -14.01
CA SER A 210 8.94 -10.17 -15.28
C SER A 210 8.98 -9.23 -16.49
N LYS A 211 8.08 -8.24 -16.54
CA LYS A 211 8.07 -7.25 -17.62
C LYS A 211 9.29 -6.31 -17.58
N VAL A 212 9.74 -5.88 -16.40
CA VAL A 212 11.02 -5.13 -16.28
C VAL A 212 12.18 -5.98 -16.81
N LEU A 213 12.23 -7.27 -16.51
CA LEU A 213 13.25 -8.18 -17.06
C LEU A 213 13.20 -8.29 -18.59
N GLN A 214 12.01 -8.40 -19.19
CA GLN A 214 11.86 -8.38 -20.65
C GLN A 214 12.43 -7.08 -21.25
N PHE A 215 12.12 -5.92 -20.67
CA PHE A 215 12.61 -4.63 -21.17
C PHE A 215 14.13 -4.42 -21.03
N VAL A 216 14.76 -5.07 -20.04
CA VAL A 216 16.21 -5.02 -19.82
C VAL A 216 16.96 -6.01 -20.72
N LYS A 217 16.44 -7.23 -20.89
CA LYS A 217 17.14 -8.33 -21.57
C LYS A 217 16.75 -8.54 -23.03
N GLY A 218 15.56 -8.13 -23.46
CA GLY A 218 15.05 -8.40 -24.80
C GLY A 218 15.58 -7.43 -25.86
N GLU A 219 16.22 -7.97 -26.91
CA GLU A 219 16.77 -7.17 -28.02
C GLU A 219 15.70 -6.33 -28.74
N GLU A 220 14.45 -6.80 -28.80
CA GLU A 220 13.32 -6.04 -29.38
C GLU A 220 13.08 -4.68 -28.67
N TYR A 221 13.43 -4.60 -27.38
CA TYR A 221 13.32 -3.38 -26.60
C TYR A 221 14.57 -2.50 -26.71
N ALA A 222 15.70 -2.98 -27.26
CA ALA A 222 16.97 -2.26 -27.32
C ALA A 222 16.86 -0.86 -27.96
N ARG A 223 15.93 -0.69 -28.91
CA ARG A 223 15.65 0.58 -29.60
C ARG A 223 15.13 1.73 -28.70
N PHE A 224 14.57 1.44 -27.52
CA PHE A 224 13.98 2.48 -26.66
C PHE A 224 15.05 3.20 -25.83
N SER A 225 15.09 4.53 -25.92
CA SER A 225 15.97 5.40 -25.11
C SER A 225 15.26 5.97 -23.88
N ARG A 226 13.93 6.01 -23.88
CA ARG A 226 13.11 6.36 -22.71
C ARG A 226 12.04 5.30 -22.49
N ILE A 227 11.92 4.80 -21.26
CA ILE A 227 10.88 3.85 -20.86
C ILE A 227 10.16 4.45 -19.65
N VAL A 228 8.88 4.78 -19.79
CA VAL A 228 8.07 5.42 -18.74
C VAL A 228 7.06 4.42 -18.20
N PHE A 229 7.08 4.17 -16.88
CA PHE A 229 6.11 3.29 -16.21
C PHE A 229 5.03 4.12 -15.50
N ASP A 230 3.78 3.91 -15.89
CA ASP A 230 2.62 4.18 -15.02
C ASP A 230 2.48 2.99 -14.07
N THR A 231 2.96 3.15 -12.83
CA THR A 231 3.00 2.04 -11.88
C THR A 231 1.63 1.81 -11.24
N ALA A 232 1.35 0.61 -10.72
CA ALA A 232 0.27 0.42 -9.75
C ALA A 232 0.40 1.39 -8.53
N PRO A 233 -0.67 1.62 -7.74
CA PRO A 233 -0.66 2.58 -6.61
C PRO A 233 0.45 2.34 -5.57
N THR A 234 0.84 3.39 -4.83
CA THR A 234 1.94 3.40 -3.82
C THR A 234 2.12 2.11 -3.03
N GLY A 235 1.06 1.58 -2.41
CA GLY A 235 1.13 0.35 -1.61
C GLY A 235 1.57 -0.90 -2.40
N HIS A 236 1.20 -0.99 -3.69
CA HIS A 236 1.67 -2.04 -4.60
C HIS A 236 3.09 -1.73 -5.11
N THR A 237 3.43 -0.46 -5.36
CA THR A 237 4.82 -0.08 -5.68
C THR A 237 5.78 -0.44 -4.54
N LEU A 238 5.41 -0.20 -3.28
CA LEU A 238 6.24 -0.56 -2.14
C LEU A 238 6.39 -2.08 -1.98
N ARG A 239 5.32 -2.84 -2.22
CA ARG A 239 5.39 -4.32 -2.26
C ARG A 239 6.32 -4.82 -3.37
N LEU A 240 6.25 -4.22 -4.57
CA LEU A 240 7.13 -4.53 -5.71
C LEU A 240 8.62 -4.38 -5.37
N LEU A 241 8.97 -3.48 -4.44
CA LEU A 241 10.35 -3.29 -3.98
C LEU A 241 10.78 -4.33 -2.95
N THR A 242 9.87 -4.81 -2.09
CA THR A 242 10.16 -5.80 -1.04
C THR A 242 10.01 -7.26 -1.47
N VAL A 243 9.15 -7.55 -2.46
CA VAL A 243 8.95 -8.90 -3.02
C VAL A 243 10.26 -9.51 -3.54
N PRO A 244 11.16 -8.77 -4.25
CA PRO A 244 12.50 -9.23 -4.59
C PRO A 244 13.36 -9.74 -3.43
N ASP A 245 13.21 -9.23 -2.20
CA ASP A 245 13.93 -9.76 -1.03
C ASP A 245 13.33 -11.08 -0.55
N PHE A 246 12.00 -11.15 -0.47
CA PHE A 246 11.29 -12.37 -0.09
C PHE A 246 11.55 -13.52 -1.07
N VAL A 247 11.45 -13.25 -2.39
CA VAL A 247 11.67 -14.27 -3.41
C VAL A 247 13.15 -14.68 -3.47
N GLU A 248 14.10 -13.75 -3.39
CA GLU A 248 15.53 -14.09 -3.34
C GLU A 248 15.86 -14.96 -2.10
N ALA A 249 15.36 -14.59 -0.92
CA ALA A 249 15.57 -15.36 0.30
C ALA A 249 14.95 -16.76 0.23
N SER A 250 13.73 -16.90 -0.28
CA SER A 250 13.07 -18.20 -0.46
C SER A 250 13.78 -19.07 -1.51
N LEU A 251 14.17 -18.51 -2.66
CA LEU A 251 14.94 -19.23 -3.68
C LEU A 251 16.31 -19.68 -3.14
N ALA A 252 17.01 -18.83 -2.37
CA ALA A 252 18.28 -19.18 -1.76
C ALA A 252 18.14 -20.37 -0.78
N LYS A 253 17.04 -20.47 -0.03
CA LYS A 253 16.75 -21.63 0.83
C LYS A 253 16.48 -22.89 0.00
N ILE A 254 15.70 -22.80 -1.07
CA ILE A 254 15.42 -23.95 -1.98
C ILE A 254 16.71 -24.43 -2.65
N VAL A 255 17.57 -23.52 -3.13
CA VAL A 255 18.89 -23.85 -3.70
C VAL A 255 19.79 -24.52 -2.67
N ARG A 256 19.88 -24.00 -1.43
CA ARG A 256 20.64 -24.65 -0.35
C ARG A 256 20.13 -26.06 -0.04
N LEU A 257 18.83 -26.25 0.05
CA LEU A 257 18.21 -27.58 0.23
C LEU A 257 18.61 -28.53 -0.91
N ARG A 258 18.48 -28.11 -2.18
CA ARG A 258 18.87 -28.94 -3.33
C ARG A 258 20.36 -29.24 -3.41
N LYS A 259 21.24 -28.28 -3.12
CA LYS A 259 22.71 -28.50 -3.03
C LYS A 259 23.09 -29.47 -1.90
N LYS A 260 22.30 -29.57 -0.81
CA LYS A 260 22.47 -30.64 0.20
C LYS A 260 21.92 -31.98 -0.30
N LEU A 261 20.75 -32.01 -0.95
CA LEU A 261 20.13 -33.22 -1.50
C LEU A 261 20.93 -33.83 -2.68
N SER A 262 21.66 -33.04 -3.47
CA SER A 262 22.55 -33.57 -4.53
C SER A 262 23.77 -34.32 -3.98
N GLY A 263 24.13 -34.10 -2.70
CA GLY A 263 25.07 -34.92 -1.94
C GLY A 263 24.44 -36.09 -1.15
N ALA A 264 23.12 -36.16 -1.03
CA ALA A 264 22.42 -37.17 -0.23
C ALA A 264 22.35 -38.55 -0.92
N SER A 265 22.03 -39.60 -0.16
CA SER A 265 21.89 -40.95 -0.68
C SER A 265 20.70 -41.11 -1.63
N GLN A 266 20.73 -42.12 -2.51
CA GLN A 266 19.70 -42.35 -3.53
C GLN A 266 18.30 -42.57 -2.92
N THR A 267 18.23 -43.21 -1.74
CA THR A 267 16.99 -43.38 -0.96
C THR A 267 16.40 -42.03 -0.52
N VAL A 268 17.25 -41.11 -0.04
CA VAL A 268 16.80 -39.78 0.39
C VAL A 268 16.33 -38.95 -0.80
N ARG A 269 17.05 -38.98 -1.93
CA ARG A 269 16.61 -38.30 -3.16
C ARG A 269 15.25 -38.80 -3.64
N GLY A 270 15.03 -40.12 -3.62
CA GLY A 270 13.75 -40.73 -3.98
C GLY A 270 12.58 -40.29 -3.10
N LEU A 271 12.79 -40.14 -1.78
CA LEU A 271 11.76 -39.69 -0.83
C LEU A 271 11.30 -38.23 -1.07
N PHE A 272 12.18 -37.38 -1.57
CA PHE A 272 11.88 -35.97 -1.88
C PHE A 272 11.50 -35.73 -3.36
N GLY A 273 11.30 -36.79 -4.17
CA GLY A 273 11.02 -36.67 -5.60
C GLY A 273 12.18 -36.07 -6.41
N ALA A 274 13.39 -36.06 -5.84
CA ALA A 274 14.56 -35.45 -6.44
C ALA A 274 15.20 -36.41 -7.46
N GLY A 275 14.90 -36.19 -8.74
CA GLY A 275 15.54 -36.91 -9.86
C GLY A 275 17.06 -36.72 -9.92
N SER A 276 17.72 -37.48 -10.81
CA SER A 276 19.18 -37.53 -10.93
C SER A 276 19.86 -36.22 -11.36
N SER A 277 19.17 -35.33 -12.08
CA SER A 277 19.67 -33.99 -12.44
C SER A 277 19.24 -32.94 -11.41
N GLN A 278 19.97 -32.84 -10.29
CA GLN A 278 19.75 -31.76 -9.31
C GLN A 278 20.52 -30.48 -9.67
N ASP A 279 21.72 -30.62 -10.24
CA ASP A 279 22.62 -29.49 -10.49
C ASP A 279 22.04 -28.54 -11.56
N GLU A 280 21.49 -29.09 -12.64
CA GLU A 280 20.81 -28.30 -13.68
C GLU A 280 19.61 -27.50 -13.14
N ALA A 281 18.82 -28.08 -12.22
CA ALA A 281 17.70 -27.40 -11.59
C ALA A 281 18.16 -26.32 -10.58
N VAL A 282 19.32 -26.53 -9.96
CA VAL A 282 19.97 -25.56 -9.08
C VAL A 282 20.49 -24.36 -9.89
N ASP A 283 21.24 -24.59 -10.96
CA ASP A 283 21.78 -23.53 -11.84
C ASP A 283 20.67 -22.61 -12.35
N LYS A 284 19.51 -23.17 -12.68
CA LYS A 284 18.34 -22.44 -13.20
C LYS A 284 17.60 -21.64 -12.11
N LEU A 285 17.58 -22.12 -10.86
CA LEU A 285 17.12 -21.33 -9.71
C LEU A 285 18.10 -20.19 -9.37
N GLU A 286 19.40 -20.37 -9.62
CA GLU A 286 20.41 -19.31 -9.49
C GLU A 286 20.25 -18.26 -10.59
N GLN A 287 19.98 -18.64 -11.85
CA GLN A 287 19.62 -17.72 -12.94
C GLN A 287 18.38 -16.87 -12.65
N LEU A 288 17.37 -17.42 -11.94
CA LEU A 288 16.22 -16.66 -11.48
C LEU A 288 16.58 -15.66 -10.38
N GLN A 289 17.42 -16.06 -9.41
CA GLN A 289 17.94 -15.12 -8.39
C GLN A 289 18.73 -13.98 -9.04
N ASP A 290 19.61 -14.26 -9.99
CA ASP A 290 20.42 -13.24 -10.67
C ASP A 290 19.56 -12.30 -11.52
N SER A 291 18.46 -12.80 -12.08
CA SER A 291 17.46 -11.94 -12.73
C SER A 291 16.76 -11.01 -11.73
N ILE A 292 16.39 -11.50 -10.55
CA ILE A 292 15.81 -10.66 -9.48
C ILE A 292 16.82 -9.63 -8.96
N ARG A 293 18.10 -10.01 -8.82
CA ARG A 293 19.20 -9.09 -8.49
C ARG A 293 19.40 -8.01 -9.55
N LEU A 294 19.31 -8.34 -10.83
CA LEU A 294 19.41 -7.38 -11.93
C LEU A 294 18.32 -6.30 -11.85
N VAL A 295 17.08 -6.69 -11.52
CA VAL A 295 15.97 -5.74 -11.33
C VAL A 295 16.20 -4.83 -10.12
N LYS A 296 16.66 -5.38 -8.99
CA LYS A 296 17.07 -4.60 -7.81
C LYS A 296 18.21 -3.62 -8.12
N ALA A 297 19.20 -4.06 -8.87
CA ALA A 297 20.33 -3.23 -9.29
C ALA A 297 19.86 -2.08 -10.20
N LEU A 298 18.98 -2.37 -11.17
CA LEU A 298 18.39 -1.35 -12.03
C LEU A 298 17.60 -0.31 -11.24
N PHE A 299 16.73 -0.72 -10.31
CA PHE A 299 15.97 0.22 -9.48
C PHE A 299 16.87 1.12 -8.62
N ARG A 300 18.10 0.69 -8.29
CA ARG A 300 19.08 1.46 -7.49
C ARG A 300 20.06 2.28 -8.34
N ASP A 301 20.06 2.11 -9.66
CA ASP A 301 20.94 2.82 -10.59
C ASP A 301 20.57 4.31 -10.66
N GLN A 302 21.48 5.17 -10.19
CA GLN A 302 21.29 6.62 -10.09
C GLN A 302 21.33 7.36 -11.45
N GLN A 303 21.78 6.69 -12.52
CA GLN A 303 21.87 7.24 -13.88
C GLN A 303 20.75 6.69 -14.78
N ALA A 304 20.51 5.38 -14.72
CA ALA A 304 19.54 4.71 -15.57
C ALA A 304 18.10 4.80 -15.06
N THR A 305 17.86 4.92 -13.75
CA THR A 305 16.49 4.95 -13.19
C THR A 305 16.17 6.28 -12.51
N GLU A 306 14.92 6.72 -12.59
CA GLU A 306 14.39 7.78 -11.74
C GLU A 306 12.92 7.56 -11.37
N PHE A 307 12.62 7.61 -10.07
CA PHE A 307 11.26 7.72 -9.56
C PHE A 307 10.80 9.18 -9.48
N ILE A 308 9.56 9.40 -9.93
CA ILE A 308 8.83 10.65 -9.80
C ILE A 308 7.58 10.37 -8.96
N ILE A 309 7.46 11.06 -7.82
CA ILE A 309 6.28 10.92 -6.95
C ILE A 309 5.16 11.79 -7.52
N ALA A 310 4.01 11.20 -7.84
CA ALA A 310 2.78 11.91 -8.17
C ALA A 310 1.87 11.98 -6.94
N THR A 311 1.37 13.17 -6.61
CA THR A 311 0.46 13.38 -5.48
C THR A 311 -0.57 14.46 -5.79
N ILE A 312 -1.52 14.64 -4.87
CA ILE A 312 -2.51 15.73 -4.89
C ILE A 312 -2.36 16.56 -3.60
N PRO A 313 -2.67 17.86 -3.64
CA PRO A 313 -2.51 18.79 -2.51
C PRO A 313 -3.55 18.54 -1.40
N THR A 314 -3.35 17.45 -0.66
CA THR A 314 -4.16 17.00 0.47
C THR A 314 -3.26 16.43 1.56
N VAL A 315 -3.65 16.55 2.83
CA VAL A 315 -2.84 16.04 3.97
C VAL A 315 -2.51 14.55 3.82
N LEU A 316 -3.48 13.73 3.41
CA LEU A 316 -3.26 12.30 3.17
C LEU A 316 -2.33 12.03 1.97
N GLY A 317 -2.43 12.83 0.89
CA GLY A 317 -1.51 12.75 -0.25
C GLY A 317 -0.07 13.06 0.15
N VAL A 318 0.15 14.11 0.93
CA VAL A 318 1.47 14.49 1.45
C VAL A 318 2.03 13.43 2.39
N ASN A 319 1.24 12.93 3.33
CA ASN A 319 1.68 11.88 4.27
C ASN A 319 2.02 10.56 3.56
N GLU A 320 1.26 10.18 2.55
CA GLU A 320 1.52 8.98 1.74
C GLU A 320 2.78 9.13 0.88
N SER A 321 2.96 10.28 0.23
CA SER A 321 4.22 10.63 -0.45
C SER A 321 5.41 10.62 0.51
N GLY A 322 5.22 11.09 1.75
CA GLY A 322 6.23 11.07 2.82
C GLY A 322 6.63 9.66 3.25
N ARG A 323 5.69 8.70 3.27
CA ARG A 323 6.00 7.27 3.46
C ARG A 323 6.76 6.70 2.27
N LEU A 324 6.30 7.00 1.04
CA LEU A 324 6.94 6.52 -0.19
C LEU A 324 8.40 6.99 -0.29
N ILE A 325 8.70 8.28 -0.12
CA ILE A 325 10.08 8.78 -0.24
C ILE A 325 11.01 8.13 0.79
N ARG A 326 10.57 7.90 2.03
CA ARG A 326 11.38 7.23 3.06
C ARG A 326 11.71 5.80 2.68
N ALA A 327 10.75 5.07 2.10
CA ALA A 327 10.98 3.71 1.61
C ALA A 327 11.91 3.69 0.40
N LEU A 328 11.73 4.58 -0.59
CA LEU A 328 12.63 4.73 -1.73
C LEU A 328 14.07 5.05 -1.28
N ARG A 329 14.24 5.97 -0.31
CA ARG A 329 15.53 6.30 0.29
C ARG A 329 16.15 5.14 1.05
N LYS A 330 15.36 4.39 1.84
CA LYS A 330 15.82 3.17 2.54
C LYS A 330 16.37 2.14 1.55
N GLU A 331 15.70 1.98 0.41
CA GLU A 331 16.13 1.06 -0.64
C GLU A 331 17.18 1.63 -1.61
N SER A 332 17.72 2.82 -1.34
CA SER A 332 18.70 3.53 -2.20
C SER A 332 18.22 3.81 -3.63
N ILE A 333 16.91 3.96 -3.83
CA ILE A 333 16.29 4.21 -5.13
C ILE A 333 16.30 5.73 -5.43
N PRO A 334 16.73 6.16 -6.63
CA PRO A 334 16.77 7.56 -7.01
C PRO A 334 15.37 8.14 -7.16
N CYS A 335 15.02 9.06 -6.27
CA CYS A 335 13.85 9.92 -6.40
C CYS A 335 14.30 11.37 -6.26
N LYS A 336 14.06 12.18 -7.30
CA LYS A 336 14.48 13.59 -7.36
C LYS A 336 13.30 14.56 -7.46
N ARG A 337 12.15 14.11 -7.97
CA ARG A 337 11.01 14.97 -8.36
C ARG A 337 9.72 14.56 -7.64
N ILE A 338 8.88 15.55 -7.33
CA ILE A 338 7.50 15.36 -6.88
C ILE A 338 6.55 16.27 -7.66
N VAL A 339 5.55 15.66 -8.29
CA VAL A 339 4.46 16.36 -9.00
C VAL A 339 3.26 16.49 -8.08
N VAL A 340 2.81 17.71 -7.84
CA VAL A 340 1.54 18.01 -7.15
C VAL A 340 0.50 18.38 -8.20
N ASN A 341 -0.41 17.45 -8.49
CA ASN A 341 -1.42 17.55 -9.53
C ASN A 341 -2.76 18.09 -9.00
N GLN A 342 -3.65 18.51 -9.91
CA GLN A 342 -5.00 19.00 -9.62
C GLN A 342 -5.03 20.28 -8.76
N LEU A 343 -4.04 21.16 -8.93
CA LEU A 343 -3.99 22.46 -8.26
C LEU A 343 -5.08 23.41 -8.81
N ILE A 344 -5.97 23.89 -7.95
CA ILE A 344 -7.09 24.75 -8.34
C ILE A 344 -6.56 26.16 -8.61
N GLY A 345 -6.33 26.46 -9.89
CA GLY A 345 -5.88 27.78 -10.33
C GLY A 345 -6.81 28.93 -9.87
N PRO A 346 -6.31 30.16 -9.76
CA PRO A 346 -7.08 31.31 -9.26
C PRO A 346 -8.38 31.55 -10.08
N ASN A 347 -8.31 31.31 -11.39
CA ASN A 347 -9.43 31.53 -12.32
C ASN A 347 -10.25 30.26 -12.61
N MET A 348 -9.90 29.10 -12.01
CA MET A 348 -10.55 27.81 -12.28
C MET A 348 -11.63 27.42 -11.25
N GLY A 349 -11.96 28.31 -10.32
CA GLY A 349 -12.83 28.00 -9.17
C GLY A 349 -14.26 27.57 -9.55
N SER A 350 -14.92 28.31 -10.45
CA SER A 350 -16.27 27.97 -10.92
C SER A 350 -16.29 26.67 -11.72
N LYS A 351 -15.39 26.54 -12.71
CA LYS A 351 -15.24 25.32 -13.51
C LYS A 351 -14.95 24.09 -12.65
N TYR A 352 -14.11 24.21 -11.62
CA TYR A 352 -13.88 23.14 -10.65
C TYR A 352 -15.17 22.71 -9.93
N LEU A 353 -16.01 23.66 -9.51
CA LEU A 353 -17.30 23.36 -8.90
C LEU A 353 -18.26 22.69 -9.89
N GLU A 354 -18.38 23.21 -11.12
CA GLU A 354 -19.19 22.62 -12.19
C GLU A 354 -18.78 21.17 -12.49
N MET A 355 -17.48 20.91 -12.67
CA MET A 355 -16.92 19.57 -12.81
C MET A 355 -17.24 18.70 -11.60
N LYS A 356 -17.04 19.23 -10.38
CA LYS A 356 -17.21 18.46 -9.15
C LYS A 356 -18.68 18.07 -8.89
N VAL A 357 -19.63 18.94 -9.25
CA VAL A 357 -21.07 18.65 -9.22
C VAL A 357 -21.42 17.60 -10.27
N LYS A 358 -20.97 17.77 -11.52
CA LYS A 358 -21.21 16.81 -12.62
C LYS A 358 -20.64 15.42 -12.33
N ASP A 359 -19.45 15.35 -11.73
CA ASP A 359 -18.85 14.08 -11.31
C ASP A 359 -19.60 13.43 -10.14
N GLN A 360 -20.15 14.24 -9.23
CA GLN A 360 -21.03 13.75 -8.17
C GLN A 360 -22.33 13.21 -8.74
N GLU A 361 -22.98 13.90 -9.66
CA GLU A 361 -24.20 13.46 -10.34
C GLU A 361 -23.98 12.15 -11.10
N LYS A 362 -22.90 12.05 -11.91
CA LYS A 362 -22.49 10.82 -12.58
C LYS A 362 -22.27 9.67 -11.59
N ALA A 363 -21.56 9.93 -10.48
CA ALA A 363 -21.26 8.90 -9.49
C ALA A 363 -22.50 8.43 -8.72
N LEU A 364 -23.42 9.35 -8.40
CA LEU A 364 -24.71 9.02 -7.79
C LEU A 364 -25.57 8.21 -8.75
N ALA A 365 -25.67 8.59 -10.02
CA ALA A 365 -26.37 7.82 -11.04
C ALA A 365 -25.75 6.41 -11.25
N MET A 366 -24.43 6.29 -11.19
CA MET A 366 -23.73 4.99 -11.24
C MET A 366 -24.06 4.12 -10.02
N ILE A 367 -24.18 4.71 -8.83
CA ILE A 367 -24.55 4.01 -7.59
C ILE A 367 -26.01 3.58 -7.61
N ASP A 368 -26.91 4.53 -7.92
CA ASP A 368 -28.37 4.31 -7.89
C ASP A 368 -28.84 3.35 -8.99
N GLY A 369 -28.10 3.29 -10.12
CA GLY A 369 -28.41 2.42 -11.26
C GLY A 369 -27.68 1.07 -11.29
N ASP A 370 -26.76 0.79 -10.35
CA ASP A 370 -26.02 -0.48 -10.35
C ASP A 370 -26.84 -1.62 -9.71
N PRO A 371 -27.08 -2.74 -10.41
CA PRO A 371 -27.81 -3.89 -9.86
C PRO A 371 -27.17 -4.50 -8.61
N GLY A 372 -25.86 -4.35 -8.43
CA GLY A 372 -25.15 -4.79 -7.23
C GLY A 372 -25.47 -3.95 -5.99
N LEU A 373 -25.77 -2.66 -6.16
CA LEU A 373 -25.96 -1.69 -5.08
C LEU A 373 -27.42 -1.25 -4.86
N HIS A 374 -28.29 -1.29 -5.87
CA HIS A 374 -29.63 -0.69 -5.81
C HIS A 374 -30.56 -1.31 -4.73
N ASP A 375 -30.38 -2.58 -4.39
CA ASP A 375 -31.11 -3.28 -3.32
C ASP A 375 -30.68 -2.86 -1.90
N LEU A 376 -29.56 -2.14 -1.77
CA LEU A 376 -29.00 -1.76 -0.48
C LEU A 376 -29.66 -0.49 0.06
N ARG A 377 -29.81 -0.43 1.39
CA ARG A 377 -30.17 0.80 2.10
C ARG A 377 -29.11 1.86 1.82
N THR A 378 -29.46 2.84 0.99
CA THR A 378 -28.56 3.93 0.65
C THR A 378 -28.76 5.11 1.60
N LEU A 379 -27.73 5.42 2.38
CA LEU A 379 -27.64 6.57 3.29
C LEU A 379 -26.75 7.63 2.66
N ARG A 380 -27.18 8.89 2.65
CA ARG A 380 -26.41 10.01 2.06
C ARG A 380 -26.01 10.99 3.16
N ALA A 381 -24.73 11.01 3.51
CA ALA A 381 -24.18 11.99 4.44
C ALA A 381 -23.80 13.28 3.68
N PRO A 382 -24.26 14.46 4.13
CA PRO A 382 -23.86 15.73 3.52
C PRO A 382 -22.36 15.97 3.72
N TYR A 383 -21.75 16.73 2.83
CA TYR A 383 -20.43 17.30 3.07
C TYR A 383 -20.49 18.24 4.28
N LEU A 384 -19.66 17.95 5.29
CA LEU A 384 -19.43 18.82 6.43
C LEU A 384 -18.17 19.66 6.17
N ASP A 385 -18.26 20.93 6.52
CA ASP A 385 -17.22 21.96 6.39
C ASP A 385 -16.18 21.92 7.52
N LEU A 386 -16.38 21.08 8.52
CA LEU A 386 -15.48 20.77 9.62
C LEU A 386 -15.21 19.25 9.67
N GLU A 387 -14.02 18.87 10.12
CA GLU A 387 -13.67 17.45 10.33
C GLU A 387 -14.50 16.86 11.49
N VAL A 388 -15.03 15.66 11.30
CA VAL A 388 -15.81 14.96 12.33
C VAL A 388 -14.86 14.29 13.33
N ARG A 389 -14.40 15.07 14.33
CA ARG A 389 -13.57 14.62 15.45
C ARG A 389 -14.24 14.90 16.80
N GLY A 390 -14.03 13.98 17.75
CA GLY A 390 -14.57 14.08 19.10
C GLY A 390 -16.03 13.63 19.21
N VAL A 391 -16.39 13.09 20.37
CA VAL A 391 -17.70 12.51 20.66
C VAL A 391 -18.89 13.42 20.29
N PRO A 392 -18.90 14.74 20.57
CA PRO A 392 -20.03 15.60 20.21
C PRO A 392 -20.26 15.71 18.70
N ALA A 393 -19.18 15.82 17.91
CA ALA A 393 -19.27 15.90 16.45
C ALA A 393 -19.68 14.54 15.85
N LEU A 394 -19.15 13.44 16.40
CA LEU A 394 -19.55 12.08 16.03
C LEU A 394 -21.03 11.80 16.33
N GLY A 395 -21.55 12.28 17.46
CA GLY A 395 -22.98 12.18 17.80
C GLY A 395 -23.87 13.01 16.85
N TYR A 396 -23.44 14.23 16.48
CA TYR A 396 -24.14 15.03 15.47
C TYR A 396 -24.16 14.32 14.10
N PHE A 397 -22.99 13.90 13.62
CA PHE A 397 -22.85 13.17 12.35
C PHE A 397 -23.65 11.86 12.37
N GLY A 398 -23.65 11.14 13.50
CA GLY A 398 -24.41 9.92 13.70
C GLY A 398 -25.92 10.13 13.64
N ARG A 399 -26.44 11.17 14.30
CA ARG A 399 -27.87 11.55 14.16
C ARG A 399 -28.24 11.93 12.72
N THR A 400 -27.35 12.60 11.99
CA THR A 400 -27.58 12.95 10.57
C THR A 400 -27.56 11.72 9.64
N LEU A 401 -26.62 10.79 9.84
CA LEU A 401 -26.41 9.65 8.95
C LEU A 401 -27.27 8.43 9.32
N TRP A 402 -27.28 8.07 10.60
CA TRP A 402 -27.89 6.84 11.12
C TRP A 402 -29.25 7.06 11.77
N GLY A 403 -29.60 8.28 12.18
CA GLY A 403 -30.73 8.55 13.09
C GLY A 403 -32.06 7.90 12.68
N ASN A 404 -32.42 7.96 11.40
CA ASN A 404 -33.66 7.37 10.87
C ASN A 404 -33.70 5.83 10.92
N PHE A 405 -32.54 5.18 11.04
CA PHE A 405 -32.36 3.72 11.02
C PHE A 405 -31.78 3.16 12.32
N ALA A 406 -31.39 4.02 13.26
CA ALA A 406 -30.83 3.64 14.55
C ALA A 406 -31.69 2.61 15.32
N PRO A 407 -33.05 2.71 15.37
CA PRO A 407 -33.88 1.69 16.02
C PRO A 407 -33.77 0.30 15.39
N GLU A 408 -33.57 0.21 14.07
CA GLU A 408 -33.47 -1.06 13.35
C GLU A 408 -32.06 -1.68 13.48
N LEU A 409 -31.03 -0.84 13.37
CA LEU A 409 -29.64 -1.25 13.63
C LEU A 409 -29.49 -1.75 15.07
N ALA A 410 -30.11 -1.05 16.03
CA ALA A 410 -30.19 -1.44 17.44
C ALA A 410 -31.09 -2.67 17.71
N ALA A 411 -32.01 -3.06 16.82
CA ALA A 411 -32.95 -4.13 17.09
C ALA A 411 -32.29 -5.50 17.37
N GLY A 412 -32.92 -6.32 18.21
CA GLY A 412 -32.49 -7.69 18.53
C GLY A 412 -31.62 -7.79 19.80
N LYS A 413 -31.84 -8.84 20.60
CA LYS A 413 -31.21 -9.01 21.92
C LYS A 413 -29.81 -9.64 21.90
N GLY A 414 -29.44 -10.31 20.82
CA GLY A 414 -28.11 -10.93 20.67
C GLY A 414 -27.02 -9.91 20.33
N ARG A 415 -25.75 -10.35 20.38
CA ARG A 415 -24.62 -9.56 19.89
C ARG A 415 -24.72 -9.39 18.37
N LYS A 416 -24.47 -8.18 17.88
CA LYS A 416 -24.38 -7.85 16.46
C LYS A 416 -22.98 -7.35 16.09
N TYR A 417 -22.58 -7.62 14.84
CA TYR A 417 -21.31 -7.21 14.25
C TYR A 417 -21.58 -6.32 13.03
N PHE A 418 -21.01 -5.12 13.01
CA PHE A 418 -21.05 -4.20 11.88
C PHE A 418 -19.64 -4.07 11.31
N MET A 419 -19.50 -4.22 10.00
CA MET A 419 -18.22 -4.08 9.31
C MET A 419 -18.29 -2.92 8.34
N LEU A 420 -17.53 -1.86 8.56
CA LEU A 420 -17.48 -0.72 7.66
C LEU A 420 -16.26 -0.82 6.76
N GLY A 421 -16.50 -1.06 5.47
CA GLY A 421 -15.46 -1.23 4.47
C GLY A 421 -15.63 -0.31 3.27
N GLY A 422 -14.55 -0.06 2.55
CA GLY A 422 -14.51 0.97 1.51
C GLY A 422 -13.13 1.58 1.30
N LYS A 423 -13.02 2.38 0.24
CA LYS A 423 -11.77 2.95 -0.23
C LYS A 423 -11.06 3.84 0.81
N GLY A 424 -9.73 3.93 0.77
CA GLY A 424 -8.96 4.81 1.66
C GLY A 424 -9.24 6.30 1.46
N GLY A 425 -9.86 6.94 2.46
CA GLY A 425 -10.20 8.38 2.48
C GLY A 425 -11.69 8.72 2.35
N VAL A 426 -12.58 7.73 2.29
CA VAL A 426 -14.05 7.94 2.22
C VAL A 426 -14.70 8.34 3.56
N GLY A 427 -13.94 8.37 4.65
CA GLY A 427 -14.44 8.67 6.00
C GLY A 427 -15.04 7.46 6.74
N LYS A 428 -14.50 6.24 6.52
CA LYS A 428 -14.94 5.02 7.21
C LYS A 428 -14.93 5.18 8.72
N THR A 429 -13.81 5.60 9.29
CA THR A 429 -13.62 5.71 10.74
C THR A 429 -14.60 6.67 11.40
N SER A 430 -14.90 7.80 10.77
CA SER A 430 -15.96 8.72 11.23
C SER A 430 -17.36 8.08 11.15
N CYS A 431 -17.65 7.26 10.15
CA CYS A 431 -18.89 6.47 10.07
C CYS A 431 -18.94 5.37 11.14
N SER A 432 -17.81 4.70 11.39
CA SER A 432 -17.67 3.61 12.37
C SER A 432 -17.84 4.12 13.81
N ALA A 433 -17.11 5.18 14.16
CA ALA A 433 -17.19 5.80 15.47
C ALA A 433 -18.56 6.48 15.72
N SER A 434 -19.16 7.13 14.69
CA SER A 434 -20.52 7.69 14.84
C SER A 434 -21.60 6.62 14.94
N LEU A 435 -21.44 5.46 14.29
CA LEU A 435 -22.33 4.31 14.48
C LEU A 435 -22.24 3.77 15.91
N ALA A 436 -21.03 3.64 16.45
CA ALA A 436 -20.81 3.23 17.84
C ALA A 436 -21.48 4.20 18.83
N VAL A 437 -21.25 5.52 18.68
CA VAL A 437 -21.92 6.56 19.48
C VAL A 437 -23.45 6.49 19.34
N THR A 438 -23.98 6.33 18.12
CA THR A 438 -25.44 6.26 17.89
C THR A 438 -26.07 5.02 18.55
N LEU A 439 -25.39 3.87 18.49
CA LEU A 439 -25.87 2.64 19.13
C LEU A 439 -25.74 2.70 20.67
N ALA A 440 -24.76 3.43 21.19
CA ALA A 440 -24.63 3.74 22.62
C ALA A 440 -25.74 4.69 23.11
N GLU A 441 -26.06 5.74 22.34
CA GLU A 441 -27.23 6.61 22.59
C GLU A 441 -28.55 5.80 22.55
N ALA A 442 -28.61 4.71 21.79
CA ALA A 442 -29.72 3.74 21.77
C ALA A 442 -29.68 2.69 22.91
N GLY A 443 -28.76 2.80 23.87
CA GLY A 443 -28.69 1.96 25.07
C GLY A 443 -27.86 0.68 24.94
N HIS A 444 -27.02 0.55 23.91
CA HIS A 444 -26.12 -0.60 23.76
C HIS A 444 -24.68 -0.30 24.17
N THR A 445 -24.07 -1.18 24.98
CA THR A 445 -22.61 -1.17 25.14
C THR A 445 -21.95 -1.58 23.83
N THR A 446 -21.14 -0.68 23.27
CA THR A 446 -20.50 -0.82 21.97
C THR A 446 -18.98 -0.95 22.09
N LEU A 447 -18.38 -1.70 21.17
CA LEU A 447 -16.93 -1.76 20.97
C LEU A 447 -16.63 -1.40 19.51
N VAL A 448 -15.88 -0.33 19.28
CA VAL A 448 -15.33 0.01 17.96
C VAL A 448 -13.87 -0.41 17.88
N VAL A 449 -13.54 -1.19 16.85
CA VAL A 449 -12.27 -1.87 16.66
C VAL A 449 -11.64 -1.38 15.37
N SER A 450 -10.49 -0.71 15.46
CA SER A 450 -9.71 -0.30 14.28
C SER A 450 -8.69 -1.36 13.91
N THR A 451 -8.67 -1.73 12.63
CA THR A 451 -7.56 -2.48 12.02
C THR A 451 -6.70 -1.59 11.13
N ASP A 452 -6.87 -0.26 11.18
CA ASP A 452 -6.11 0.69 10.38
C ASP A 452 -4.80 1.06 11.11
N PRO A 453 -3.60 0.72 10.56
CA PRO A 453 -2.32 1.04 11.18
C PRO A 453 -1.99 2.55 11.22
N ALA A 454 -2.89 3.43 10.76
CA ALA A 454 -2.72 4.87 10.76
C ALA A 454 -3.21 5.59 12.05
N HIS A 455 -3.63 4.87 13.10
CA HIS A 455 -4.24 5.43 14.33
C HIS A 455 -5.49 6.29 14.10
N SER A 456 -6.22 5.99 13.02
CA SER A 456 -7.37 6.77 12.53
C SER A 456 -8.53 6.85 13.53
N LEU A 457 -8.66 5.89 14.45
CA LEU A 457 -9.78 5.82 15.39
C LEU A 457 -9.51 6.73 16.59
N SER A 458 -8.29 6.73 17.12
CA SER A 458 -7.87 7.69 18.16
C SER A 458 -8.05 9.14 17.68
N ASP A 459 -7.60 9.45 16.46
CA ASP A 459 -7.81 10.74 15.79
C ASP A 459 -9.30 11.10 15.61
N SER A 460 -10.18 10.10 15.41
CA SER A 460 -11.62 10.34 15.22
C SER A 460 -12.35 10.57 16.54
N LEU A 461 -11.96 9.85 17.60
CA LEU A 461 -12.52 9.97 18.95
C LEU A 461 -11.97 11.19 19.72
N ASP A 462 -10.83 11.73 19.28
CA ASP A 462 -10.02 12.75 19.97
C ASP A 462 -9.47 12.25 21.33
N GLN A 463 -9.21 10.93 21.39
CA GLN A 463 -8.81 10.19 22.60
C GLN A 463 -7.90 9.01 22.21
N ASP A 464 -6.85 8.75 22.99
CA ASP A 464 -5.95 7.61 22.74
C ASP A 464 -6.62 6.29 23.14
N VAL A 465 -6.88 5.43 22.16
CA VAL A 465 -7.46 4.09 22.32
C VAL A 465 -6.51 2.99 21.79
N SER A 466 -5.20 3.27 21.80
CA SER A 466 -4.14 2.35 21.39
C SER A 466 -3.81 1.30 22.47
N GLY A 467 -2.90 0.36 22.15
CA GLY A 467 -2.44 -0.66 23.10
C GLY A 467 -3.21 -1.98 23.11
N GLY A 468 -4.09 -2.22 22.13
CA GLY A 468 -4.67 -3.55 21.87
C GLY A 468 -5.67 -4.08 22.90
N LYS A 469 -6.22 -3.20 23.75
CA LYS A 469 -7.29 -3.53 24.71
C LYS A 469 -8.46 -2.55 24.60
N PRO A 470 -9.70 -2.95 24.95
CA PRO A 470 -10.84 -2.03 25.00
C PRO A 470 -10.65 -0.92 26.05
N ILE A 471 -10.60 0.33 25.59
CA ILE A 471 -10.52 1.55 26.41
C ILE A 471 -11.88 2.26 26.35
N GLU A 472 -12.38 2.73 27.49
CA GLU A 472 -13.66 3.46 27.57
C GLU A 472 -13.51 4.86 26.96
N VAL A 473 -14.47 5.28 26.13
CA VAL A 473 -14.46 6.60 25.48
C VAL A 473 -15.16 7.61 26.38
N GLU A 474 -14.42 8.61 26.86
CA GLU A 474 -14.93 9.69 27.69
C GLU A 474 -16.05 10.47 26.99
N GLY A 475 -17.05 10.93 27.76
CA GLY A 475 -18.21 11.65 27.24
C GLY A 475 -19.32 10.75 26.66
N THR A 476 -19.20 9.42 26.73
CA THR A 476 -20.20 8.46 26.22
C THR A 476 -21.02 7.76 27.32
N ASN A 477 -20.87 8.18 28.59
CA ASN A 477 -21.52 7.56 29.76
C ASN A 477 -21.26 6.05 29.89
N GLY A 478 -20.07 5.57 29.50
CA GLY A 478 -19.71 4.14 29.51
C GLY A 478 -20.36 3.30 28.41
N GLY A 479 -20.98 3.92 27.40
CA GLY A 479 -21.63 3.23 26.30
C GLY A 479 -20.70 2.84 25.13
N VAL A 480 -19.53 3.49 24.99
CA VAL A 480 -18.60 3.24 23.88
C VAL A 480 -17.21 2.89 24.39
N PHE A 481 -16.63 1.85 23.80
CA PHE A 481 -15.24 1.45 24.00
C PHE A 481 -14.51 1.45 22.64
N GLY A 482 -13.28 1.95 22.60
CA GLY A 482 -12.40 1.91 21.45
C GLY A 482 -11.26 0.90 21.63
N MET A 483 -10.74 0.37 20.52
CA MET A 483 -9.54 -0.48 20.52
C MET A 483 -8.85 -0.39 19.16
N GLU A 484 -7.58 0.03 19.12
CA GLU A 484 -6.72 -0.13 17.94
C GLU A 484 -5.82 -1.36 18.09
N ILE A 485 -5.77 -2.20 17.05
CA ILE A 485 -4.98 -3.42 17.06
C ILE A 485 -3.57 -3.16 16.50
N ASP A 486 -2.55 -3.52 17.28
CA ASP A 486 -1.17 -3.58 16.81
C ASP A 486 -0.96 -4.83 15.93
N LEU A 487 -0.73 -4.59 14.63
CA LEU A 487 -0.50 -5.64 13.63
C LEU A 487 0.88 -6.30 13.78
N ASP A 488 1.88 -5.61 14.33
CA ASP A 488 3.22 -6.17 14.52
C ASP A 488 3.26 -7.10 15.75
N MET A 489 2.49 -6.82 16.81
CA MET A 489 2.25 -7.80 17.88
C MET A 489 1.52 -9.04 17.35
N ALA A 490 0.49 -8.88 16.52
CA ALA A 490 -0.23 -10.01 15.92
C ALA A 490 0.68 -10.89 15.04
N ARG A 491 1.62 -10.28 14.31
CA ARG A 491 2.68 -11.00 13.57
C ARG A 491 3.65 -11.73 14.50
N GLN A 492 4.07 -11.12 15.60
CA GLN A 492 5.03 -11.74 16.52
C GLN A 492 4.44 -13.02 17.15
N GLU A 493 3.19 -12.96 17.61
CA GLU A 493 2.49 -14.14 18.14
C GLU A 493 2.36 -15.27 17.09
N LEU A 494 2.16 -14.94 15.80
CA LEU A 494 2.13 -15.93 14.72
C LEU A 494 3.50 -16.64 14.52
N ARG A 495 4.61 -15.92 14.69
CA ARG A 495 5.96 -16.51 14.68
C ARG A 495 6.14 -17.48 15.86
N GLU A 496 5.64 -17.11 17.04
CA GLU A 496 5.68 -17.94 18.24
C GLU A 496 4.80 -19.20 18.12
N LEU A 497 3.65 -19.10 17.44
CA LEU A 497 2.82 -20.24 17.05
C LEU A 497 3.52 -21.18 16.04
N SER A 498 4.34 -20.62 15.14
CA SER A 498 5.08 -21.35 14.10
C SER A 498 6.35 -22.07 14.61
N GLY A 499 6.70 -21.91 15.89
CA GLY A 499 7.57 -22.83 16.63
C GLY A 499 9.08 -22.65 16.44
N ALA A 500 9.68 -21.75 17.23
CA ALA A 500 11.15 -21.65 17.34
C ALA A 500 11.85 -22.91 17.91
N ASP A 501 11.10 -23.83 18.53
CA ASP A 501 11.58 -25.08 19.16
C ASP A 501 11.57 -26.31 18.23
N GLU A 502 10.99 -26.24 17.03
CA GLU A 502 10.77 -27.45 16.19
C GLU A 502 12.06 -28.14 15.72
N GLY A 503 13.17 -27.40 15.58
CA GLY A 503 14.43 -27.94 15.06
C GLY A 503 14.93 -29.17 15.82
N ARG A 504 14.80 -29.17 17.15
CA ARG A 504 15.25 -30.29 18.00
C ARG A 504 14.38 -31.54 17.87
N LYS A 505 13.07 -31.40 17.65
CA LYS A 505 12.15 -32.55 17.55
C LYS A 505 12.26 -33.27 16.21
N LEU A 506 12.56 -32.54 15.13
CA LEU A 506 12.81 -33.15 13.83
C LEU A 506 14.16 -33.90 13.80
N ASP A 507 15.17 -33.38 14.51
CA ASP A 507 16.46 -34.06 14.71
C ASP A 507 16.29 -35.44 15.39
N ASP A 508 15.56 -35.51 16.50
CA ASP A 508 15.34 -36.78 17.22
C ASP A 508 14.58 -37.79 16.35
N VAL A 509 13.59 -37.34 15.57
CA VAL A 509 12.85 -38.19 14.62
C VAL A 509 13.77 -38.74 13.53
N LEU A 510 14.52 -37.87 12.84
CA LEU A 510 15.41 -38.28 11.74
C LEU A 510 16.59 -39.12 12.25
N GLY A 511 17.12 -38.82 13.43
CA GLY A 511 18.11 -39.63 14.13
C GLY A 511 17.62 -41.04 14.44
N SER A 512 16.39 -41.17 14.95
CA SER A 512 15.79 -42.48 15.28
C SER A 512 15.55 -43.41 14.08
N VAL A 513 15.50 -42.87 12.85
CA VAL A 513 15.25 -43.60 11.60
C VAL A 513 16.56 -43.90 10.84
N GLY A 514 17.72 -43.64 11.44
CA GLY A 514 19.04 -43.83 10.78
C GLY A 514 19.35 -42.79 9.71
N LEU A 515 18.60 -41.68 9.68
CA LEU A 515 18.75 -40.56 8.76
C LEU A 515 19.49 -39.39 9.43
N SER A 516 20.39 -39.67 10.38
CA SER A 516 21.16 -38.64 11.12
C SER A 516 21.97 -37.73 10.20
N GLY A 517 22.56 -38.25 9.12
CA GLY A 517 23.23 -37.45 8.09
C GLY A 517 22.29 -36.54 7.29
N VAL A 518 20.98 -36.80 7.31
CA VAL A 518 19.94 -35.92 6.76
C VAL A 518 19.46 -34.91 7.81
N ALA A 519 19.44 -35.29 9.10
CA ALA A 519 19.14 -34.39 10.21
C ALA A 519 20.11 -33.19 10.24
N ASP A 520 21.43 -33.45 10.25
CA ASP A 520 22.45 -32.38 10.17
C ASP A 520 22.35 -31.53 8.89
N GLN A 521 21.81 -32.08 7.80
CA GLN A 521 21.55 -31.31 6.58
C GLN A 521 20.27 -30.48 6.67
N LEU A 522 19.24 -30.93 7.40
CA LEU A 522 17.95 -30.27 7.58
C LEU A 522 17.86 -29.34 8.80
N LYS A 523 18.83 -29.35 9.73
CA LYS A 523 18.91 -28.42 10.88
C LYS A 523 18.77 -26.94 10.49
N ASP A 524 19.33 -26.55 9.35
CA ASP A 524 19.26 -25.18 8.81
C ASP A 524 17.95 -24.87 8.06
N LEU A 525 17.08 -25.87 7.87
CA LEU A 525 15.88 -25.80 7.06
C LEU A 525 14.63 -25.88 7.94
N ARG A 526 14.49 -24.85 8.77
CA ARG A 526 13.25 -24.58 9.52
C ARG A 526 12.13 -24.33 8.52
N LEU A 527 11.24 -25.31 8.34
CA LEU A 527 10.06 -25.17 7.47
C LEU A 527 9.13 -24.02 7.91
N GLY A 528 9.15 -23.64 9.19
CA GLY A 528 8.50 -22.42 9.71
C GLY A 528 9.03 -21.11 9.10
N GLU A 529 10.26 -21.07 8.57
CA GLU A 529 10.82 -19.87 7.94
C GLU A 529 10.18 -19.51 6.58
N LEU A 530 9.34 -20.38 6.01
CA LEU A 530 8.46 -20.02 4.88
C LEU A 530 7.18 -19.30 5.35
N LEU A 531 6.86 -19.37 6.64
CA LEU A 531 5.76 -18.66 7.30
C LEU A 531 6.25 -17.40 8.07
N ASP A 532 7.56 -17.27 8.32
CA ASP A 532 8.18 -16.10 8.97
C ASP A 532 7.96 -14.75 8.26
N THR A 533 7.58 -14.78 6.98
CA THR A 533 7.13 -13.59 6.27
C THR A 533 5.74 -13.89 5.71
N PRO A 534 4.66 -13.66 6.50
CA PRO A 534 3.32 -13.93 6.03
C PRO A 534 3.02 -13.10 4.77
N PRO A 535 2.34 -13.67 3.75
CA PRO A 535 1.94 -12.93 2.57
C PRO A 535 1.22 -11.61 2.91
N PRO A 536 1.53 -10.50 2.20
CA PRO A 536 1.11 -9.16 2.61
C PRO A 536 -0.43 -9.02 2.65
N GLY A 537 -0.96 -8.51 3.77
CA GLY A 537 -2.40 -8.32 4.00
C GLY A 537 -3.13 -9.53 4.58
N ILE A 538 -2.40 -10.46 5.21
CA ILE A 538 -2.93 -11.47 6.14
C ILE A 538 -3.02 -10.92 7.57
N ASP A 539 -2.28 -9.86 7.88
CA ASP A 539 -2.13 -9.32 9.23
C ASP A 539 -3.46 -8.81 9.81
N GLU A 540 -4.25 -8.08 9.00
CA GLU A 540 -5.58 -7.60 9.39
C GLU A 540 -6.60 -8.74 9.50
N ALA A 541 -6.44 -9.81 8.71
CA ALA A 541 -7.27 -11.00 8.82
C ALA A 541 -7.06 -11.69 10.19
N ILE A 542 -5.78 -11.82 10.60
CA ILE A 542 -5.40 -12.34 11.91
C ILE A 542 -5.92 -11.46 13.05
N ALA A 543 -5.73 -10.15 12.94
CA ALA A 543 -6.19 -9.18 13.92
C ALA A 543 -7.70 -9.30 14.18
N ILE A 544 -8.51 -9.38 13.12
CA ILE A 544 -9.96 -9.55 13.20
C ILE A 544 -10.34 -10.89 13.84
N ALA A 545 -9.75 -12.00 13.39
CA ALA A 545 -10.04 -13.32 13.92
C ALA A 545 -9.70 -13.43 15.42
N LYS A 546 -8.58 -12.84 15.85
CA LYS A 546 -8.20 -12.74 17.27
C LYS A 546 -9.23 -11.98 18.10
N VAL A 547 -9.77 -10.87 17.59
CA VAL A 547 -10.83 -10.12 18.28
C VAL A 547 -12.12 -10.95 18.39
N ILE A 548 -12.49 -11.71 17.37
CA ILE A 548 -13.65 -12.61 17.42
C ILE A 548 -13.47 -13.69 18.51
N GLN A 549 -12.27 -14.27 18.64
CA GLN A 549 -11.97 -15.22 19.72
C GLN A 549 -12.01 -14.56 21.10
N PHE A 550 -11.33 -13.43 21.26
CA PHE A 550 -11.29 -12.64 22.50
C PHE A 550 -12.69 -12.27 22.99
N LEU A 551 -13.58 -11.85 22.10
CA LEU A 551 -14.97 -11.48 22.42
C LEU A 551 -15.82 -12.63 22.99
N LYS A 552 -15.35 -13.88 22.96
CA LYS A 552 -16.02 -15.01 23.63
C LYS A 552 -15.81 -15.05 25.14
N ASP A 553 -14.74 -14.44 25.64
CA ASP A 553 -14.46 -14.46 27.08
C ASP A 553 -15.65 -13.80 27.82
N PRO A 554 -16.14 -14.40 28.94
CA PRO A 554 -17.18 -13.82 29.77
C PRO A 554 -16.93 -12.35 30.16
N GLU A 555 -15.68 -11.89 30.29
CA GLU A 555 -15.33 -10.48 30.54
C GLU A 555 -15.91 -9.53 29.48
N TYR A 556 -15.96 -9.98 28.22
CA TYR A 556 -16.42 -9.17 27.07
C TYR A 556 -17.87 -9.46 26.67
N ALA A 557 -18.59 -10.29 27.43
CA ALA A 557 -20.02 -10.51 27.27
C ALA A 557 -20.84 -9.20 27.36
N ARG A 558 -20.31 -8.18 28.05
CA ARG A 558 -20.91 -6.83 28.13
C ARG A 558 -21.09 -6.15 26.76
N PHE A 559 -20.27 -6.47 25.76
CA PHE A 559 -20.34 -5.82 24.45
C PHE A 559 -21.43 -6.45 23.56
N THR A 560 -22.48 -5.67 23.27
CA THR A 560 -23.64 -6.12 22.50
C THR A 560 -23.61 -5.67 21.03
N ARG A 561 -22.81 -4.65 20.70
CA ARG A 561 -22.61 -4.16 19.34
C ARG A 561 -21.12 -4.01 19.09
N ILE A 562 -20.60 -4.73 18.10
CA ILE A 562 -19.19 -4.69 17.71
C ILE A 562 -19.10 -4.01 16.35
N ILE A 563 -18.26 -3.00 16.23
CA ILE A 563 -18.07 -2.22 15.01
C ILE A 563 -16.62 -2.39 14.57
N PHE A 564 -16.38 -3.03 13.43
CA PHE A 564 -15.05 -3.12 12.82
C PHE A 564 -14.87 -2.00 11.81
N ASP A 565 -13.94 -1.08 12.10
CA ASP A 565 -13.42 -0.12 11.14
C ASP A 565 -12.27 -0.78 10.37
N THR A 566 -12.58 -1.30 9.18
CA THR A 566 -11.63 -2.16 8.47
C THR A 566 -10.62 -1.35 7.66
N ALA A 567 -9.43 -1.94 7.48
CA ALA A 567 -8.48 -1.51 6.45
C ALA A 567 -9.11 -1.55 5.03
N PRO A 568 -8.46 -0.99 3.98
CA PRO A 568 -9.03 -0.89 2.64
C PRO A 568 -9.58 -2.20 2.07
N THR A 569 -10.61 -2.06 1.23
CA THR A 569 -11.45 -3.07 0.55
C THR A 569 -10.81 -4.43 0.26
N GLY A 570 -9.58 -4.45 -0.25
CA GLY A 570 -8.87 -5.69 -0.60
C GLY A 570 -8.47 -6.59 0.57
N HIS A 571 -8.49 -6.13 1.82
CA HIS A 571 -8.01 -6.91 2.97
C HIS A 571 -9.09 -7.79 3.61
N THR A 572 -10.36 -7.34 3.66
CA THR A 572 -11.46 -8.17 4.20
C THR A 572 -11.76 -9.40 3.34
N LEU A 573 -11.68 -9.26 2.01
CA LEU A 573 -11.88 -10.39 1.08
C LEU A 573 -10.78 -11.46 1.25
N ARG A 574 -9.55 -11.06 1.63
CA ARG A 574 -8.45 -12.00 1.90
C ARG A 574 -8.73 -12.86 3.13
N LEU A 575 -9.28 -12.30 4.21
CA LEU A 575 -9.71 -13.07 5.38
C LEU A 575 -10.73 -14.16 5.02
N LEU A 576 -11.65 -13.88 4.10
CA LEU A 576 -12.71 -14.82 3.73
C LEU A 576 -12.19 -15.98 2.85
N ALA A 577 -11.15 -15.74 2.07
CA ALA A 577 -10.44 -16.75 1.27
C ALA A 577 -9.31 -17.47 2.05
N LEU A 578 -8.82 -16.90 3.16
CA LEU A 578 -7.68 -17.42 3.92
C LEU A 578 -7.90 -18.84 4.48
N PRO A 579 -9.09 -19.23 5.00
CA PRO A 579 -9.36 -20.61 5.41
C PRO A 579 -9.14 -21.63 4.30
N ASP A 580 -9.60 -21.35 3.07
CA ASP A 580 -9.48 -22.28 1.95
C ASP A 580 -8.03 -22.43 1.48
N PHE A 581 -7.25 -21.34 1.53
CA PHE A 581 -5.81 -21.35 1.34
C PHE A 581 -5.10 -22.18 2.42
N LEU A 582 -5.42 -21.96 3.70
CA LEU A 582 -4.84 -22.69 4.82
C LEU A 582 -5.20 -24.19 4.75
N ASP A 583 -6.43 -24.57 4.45
CA ASP A 583 -6.79 -25.98 4.30
C ASP A 583 -6.06 -26.65 3.14
N THR A 584 -5.90 -25.96 2.02
CA THR A 584 -5.16 -26.48 0.87
C THR A 584 -3.67 -26.63 1.16
N SER A 585 -3.02 -25.60 1.73
CA SER A 585 -1.59 -25.59 2.00
C SER A 585 -1.22 -26.43 3.22
N VAL A 586 -1.85 -26.18 4.37
CA VAL A 586 -1.58 -26.91 5.61
C VAL A 586 -2.10 -28.34 5.52
N GLY A 587 -3.25 -28.60 4.90
CA GLY A 587 -3.74 -29.97 4.71
C GLY A 587 -2.76 -30.86 3.93
N LYS A 588 -2.07 -30.29 2.93
CA LYS A 588 -0.99 -30.97 2.19
C LYS A 588 0.28 -31.14 3.05
N ILE A 589 0.66 -30.14 3.86
CA ILE A 589 1.79 -30.23 4.83
C ILE A 589 1.53 -31.29 5.91
N LEU A 590 0.32 -31.33 6.49
CA LEU A 590 -0.08 -32.34 7.48
C LEU A 590 -0.09 -33.74 6.88
N ARG A 591 -0.57 -33.92 5.64
CA ARG A 591 -0.47 -35.21 4.92
C ARG A 591 0.99 -35.63 4.68
N LEU A 592 1.89 -34.68 4.39
CA LEU A 592 3.32 -34.96 4.28
C LEU A 592 3.93 -35.35 5.63
N ARG A 593 3.62 -34.62 6.72
CA ARG A 593 4.02 -34.97 8.09
C ARG A 593 3.50 -36.35 8.48
N GLN A 594 2.23 -36.68 8.22
CA GLN A 594 1.62 -37.99 8.47
C GLN A 594 2.33 -39.13 7.72
N LYS A 595 2.78 -38.91 6.48
CA LYS A 595 3.61 -39.89 5.76
C LYS A 595 4.97 -40.08 6.43
N LEU A 596 5.62 -39.00 6.86
CA LEU A 596 6.91 -39.06 7.55
C LEU A 596 6.82 -39.72 8.94
N THR A 597 5.76 -39.45 9.72
CA THR A 597 5.51 -40.17 10.98
C THR A 597 5.10 -41.62 10.76
N SER A 598 4.36 -41.95 9.70
CA SER A 598 4.08 -43.36 9.35
C SER A 598 5.36 -44.13 9.00
N ILE A 599 6.34 -43.47 8.36
CA ILE A 599 7.68 -44.03 8.13
C ILE A 599 8.44 -44.18 9.45
N LYS A 600 8.38 -43.19 10.35
CA LYS A 600 8.95 -43.30 11.71
C LYS A 600 8.37 -44.51 12.45
N ASP A 601 7.04 -44.58 12.59
CA ASP A 601 6.33 -45.65 13.30
C ASP A 601 6.63 -47.05 12.71
N SER A 602 6.85 -47.14 11.40
CA SER A 602 7.25 -48.38 10.72
C SER A 602 8.70 -48.80 11.00
N VAL A 603 9.59 -47.86 11.35
CA VAL A 603 11.01 -48.09 11.64
C VAL A 603 11.29 -48.19 13.15
N THR A 604 10.56 -47.43 13.98
CA THR A 604 10.67 -47.42 15.44
C THR A 604 9.67 -48.35 16.13
N GLY A 605 9.09 -49.31 15.40
CA GLY A 605 7.94 -50.16 15.78
C GLY A 605 8.15 -51.14 16.95
N PHE A 606 9.07 -50.87 17.86
CA PHE A 606 9.27 -51.65 19.10
C PHE A 606 9.40 -50.81 20.38
N PHE A 607 9.64 -49.49 20.31
CA PHE A 607 9.71 -48.61 21.48
C PHE A 607 9.28 -47.18 21.15
N GLY A 608 8.13 -46.74 21.67
CA GLY A 608 7.70 -45.34 21.60
C GLY A 608 6.19 -45.15 21.75
N SER A 609 5.78 -44.31 22.70
CA SER A 609 4.39 -43.87 22.85
C SER A 609 3.97 -42.91 21.73
N LYS A 610 2.70 -42.96 21.32
CA LYS A 610 2.08 -41.93 20.47
C LYS A 610 1.96 -40.59 21.20
N GLU A 611 3.01 -39.78 21.18
CA GLU A 611 2.87 -38.37 21.50
C GLU A 611 2.08 -37.65 20.40
N LYS A 612 1.07 -36.86 20.80
CA LYS A 612 0.37 -35.96 19.88
C LYS A 612 1.26 -34.77 19.56
N ASP A 613 1.32 -34.39 18.29
CA ASP A 613 2.13 -33.26 17.83
C ASP A 613 1.48 -31.92 18.21
N ALA A 614 1.98 -31.31 19.30
CA ALA A 614 1.49 -30.03 19.81
C ALA A 614 1.61 -28.87 18.78
N SER A 615 2.49 -28.97 17.77
CA SER A 615 2.54 -28.00 16.68
C SER A 615 1.38 -28.18 15.70
N ALA A 616 0.97 -29.42 15.44
CA ALA A 616 -0.20 -29.70 14.60
C ALA A 616 -1.48 -29.21 15.28
N GLU A 617 -1.65 -29.44 16.59
CA GLU A 617 -2.80 -28.94 17.36
C GLU A 617 -2.86 -27.40 17.40
N LYS A 618 -1.72 -26.70 17.45
CA LYS A 618 -1.65 -25.23 17.31
C LYS A 618 -2.08 -24.75 15.92
N LEU A 619 -1.69 -25.47 14.87
CA LEU A 619 -1.98 -25.07 13.50
C LEU A 619 -3.44 -25.37 13.10
N ASP A 620 -4.01 -26.48 13.61
CA ASP A 620 -5.43 -26.79 13.46
C ASP A 620 -6.30 -25.81 14.26
N SER A 621 -5.95 -25.46 15.50
CA SER A 621 -6.69 -24.41 16.25
C SER A 621 -6.62 -23.03 15.58
N PHE A 622 -5.51 -22.67 14.93
CA PHE A 622 -5.43 -21.46 14.12
C PHE A 622 -6.36 -21.50 12.91
N LYS A 623 -6.51 -22.65 12.24
CA LYS A 623 -7.52 -22.82 11.17
C LYS A 623 -8.93 -22.67 11.72
N ASP A 624 -9.24 -23.32 12.83
CA ASP A 624 -10.57 -23.26 13.46
C ASP A 624 -10.94 -21.81 13.79
N TYR A 625 -9.99 -21.01 14.30
CA TYR A 625 -10.20 -19.58 14.55
C TYR A 625 -10.55 -18.79 13.27
N MET A 626 -9.91 -19.10 12.13
CA MET A 626 -10.19 -18.46 10.84
C MET A 626 -11.52 -18.91 10.23
N ALA A 627 -11.82 -20.21 10.29
CA ALA A 627 -13.08 -20.78 9.84
C ALA A 627 -14.26 -20.22 10.63
N GLU A 628 -14.10 -20.03 11.94
CA GLU A 628 -15.10 -19.40 12.79
C GLU A 628 -15.28 -17.91 12.49
N ALA A 629 -14.19 -17.15 12.30
CA ALA A 629 -14.26 -15.76 11.89
C ALA A 629 -15.05 -15.61 10.57
N ARG A 630 -14.79 -16.47 9.58
CA ARG A 630 -15.54 -16.57 8.33
C ARG A 630 -17.03 -16.86 8.57
N ASN A 631 -17.36 -17.80 9.47
CA ASN A 631 -18.74 -18.17 9.79
C ASN A 631 -19.50 -17.03 10.47
N VAL A 632 -18.88 -16.29 11.40
CA VAL A 632 -19.46 -15.06 11.97
C VAL A 632 -19.73 -14.05 10.86
N PHE A 633 -18.81 -13.89 9.90
CA PHE A 633 -18.94 -12.91 8.82
C PHE A 633 -19.95 -13.28 7.73
N ARG A 634 -20.24 -14.57 7.53
CA ARG A 634 -21.32 -15.04 6.64
C ARG A 634 -22.70 -15.13 7.32
N ASN A 635 -22.84 -14.82 8.61
CA ASN A 635 -24.10 -14.96 9.34
C ASN A 635 -25.01 -13.72 9.19
N PRO A 636 -26.12 -13.78 8.42
CA PRO A 636 -27.00 -12.62 8.19
C PRO A 636 -27.87 -12.25 9.40
N ALA A 637 -27.95 -13.08 10.44
CA ALA A 637 -28.71 -12.77 11.66
C ALA A 637 -27.91 -11.90 12.64
N THR A 638 -26.59 -12.06 12.70
CA THR A 638 -25.71 -11.34 13.62
C THR A 638 -24.88 -10.26 12.94
N THR A 639 -24.59 -10.40 11.65
CA THR A 639 -23.58 -9.58 10.97
C THR A 639 -24.19 -8.76 9.84
N GLU A 640 -23.70 -7.52 9.69
CA GLU A 640 -24.02 -6.63 8.58
C GLU A 640 -22.74 -5.95 8.07
N PHE A 641 -22.53 -6.03 6.76
CA PHE A 641 -21.50 -5.24 6.08
C PHE A 641 -22.11 -3.94 5.56
N VAL A 642 -21.39 -2.85 5.82
CA VAL A 642 -21.70 -1.50 5.39
C VAL A 642 -20.60 -1.05 4.42
N ILE A 643 -20.98 -0.75 3.19
CA ILE A 643 -20.06 -0.16 2.21
C ILE A 643 -20.06 1.36 2.41
N VAL A 644 -18.89 1.97 2.61
CA VAL A 644 -18.74 3.42 2.67
C VAL A 644 -18.04 3.92 1.41
N THR A 645 -18.64 4.90 0.76
CA THR A 645 -18.15 5.50 -0.49
C THR A 645 -18.31 7.02 -0.49
N ILE A 646 -17.88 7.68 -1.56
CA ILE A 646 -18.05 9.11 -1.81
C ILE A 646 -18.51 9.32 -3.25
N PRO A 647 -19.21 10.43 -3.59
CA PRO A 647 -19.67 10.70 -4.95
C PRO A 647 -18.49 11.10 -5.87
N THR A 648 -17.79 10.07 -6.33
CA THR A 648 -16.77 10.11 -7.40
C THR A 648 -16.83 8.78 -8.15
N ALA A 649 -16.72 8.81 -9.49
CA ALA A 649 -16.86 7.61 -10.32
C ALA A 649 -15.89 6.48 -9.90
N MET A 650 -14.64 6.84 -9.55
CA MET A 650 -13.64 5.85 -9.09
C MET A 650 -14.03 5.17 -7.76
N ALA A 651 -14.62 5.91 -6.81
CA ALA A 651 -15.07 5.32 -5.54
C ALA A 651 -16.36 4.49 -5.72
N ALA A 652 -17.27 4.94 -6.58
CA ALA A 652 -18.46 4.19 -6.98
C ALA A 652 -18.08 2.85 -7.63
N ALA A 653 -17.23 2.86 -8.66
CA ALA A 653 -16.74 1.66 -9.34
C ALA A 653 -16.02 0.68 -8.39
N GLU A 654 -15.22 1.18 -7.45
CA GLU A 654 -14.57 0.34 -6.43
C GLU A 654 -15.58 -0.26 -5.45
N SER A 655 -16.65 0.48 -5.10
CA SER A 655 -17.75 0.01 -4.24
C SER A 655 -18.60 -1.05 -4.93
N ILE A 656 -18.85 -0.92 -6.24
CA ILE A 656 -19.55 -1.93 -7.05
C ILE A 656 -18.74 -3.23 -7.10
N ARG A 657 -17.43 -3.15 -7.38
CA ARG A 657 -16.53 -4.32 -7.34
C ARG A 657 -16.49 -4.98 -5.95
N LEU A 658 -16.44 -4.18 -4.88
CA LEU A 658 -16.52 -4.68 -3.51
C LEU A 658 -17.86 -5.40 -3.25
N ALA A 659 -18.99 -4.79 -3.63
CA ALA A 659 -20.31 -5.37 -3.44
C ALA A 659 -20.47 -6.70 -4.17
N LYS A 660 -19.96 -6.80 -5.40
CA LYS A 660 -19.92 -8.06 -6.16
C LYS A 660 -19.12 -9.13 -5.41
N ALA A 661 -17.88 -8.84 -5.02
CA ALA A 661 -17.01 -9.79 -4.33
C ALA A 661 -17.56 -10.22 -2.95
N LEU A 662 -18.19 -9.30 -2.21
CA LEU A 662 -18.86 -9.63 -0.94
C LEU A 662 -20.10 -10.51 -1.14
N LYS A 663 -20.88 -10.31 -2.21
CA LYS A 663 -21.99 -11.19 -2.59
C LYS A 663 -21.49 -12.60 -2.98
N GLU A 664 -20.41 -12.69 -3.74
CA GLU A 664 -19.75 -13.95 -4.10
C GLU A 664 -19.24 -14.70 -2.84
N GLU A 665 -18.67 -13.97 -1.87
CA GLU A 665 -18.24 -14.49 -0.57
C GLU A 665 -19.37 -14.69 0.46
N GLN A 666 -20.64 -14.51 0.07
CA GLN A 666 -21.82 -14.69 0.93
C GLN A 666 -21.83 -13.80 2.20
N VAL A 667 -21.19 -12.63 2.14
CA VAL A 667 -21.20 -11.66 3.24
C VAL A 667 -22.51 -10.85 3.19
N PRO A 668 -23.23 -10.70 4.31
CA PRO A 668 -24.51 -9.99 4.36
C PRO A 668 -24.30 -8.47 4.26
N ILE A 669 -24.29 -7.95 3.04
CA ILE A 669 -24.33 -6.51 2.77
C ILE A 669 -25.77 -6.01 2.85
N ARG A 670 -26.03 -4.93 3.60
CA ARG A 670 -27.37 -4.30 3.65
C ARG A 670 -27.35 -2.80 3.45
N THR A 671 -26.27 -2.13 3.85
CA THR A 671 -26.22 -0.67 3.89
C THR A 671 -25.07 -0.13 3.03
N LEU A 672 -25.37 0.90 2.25
CA LEU A 672 -24.42 1.71 1.49
C LEU A 672 -24.44 3.15 2.02
N VAL A 673 -23.31 3.65 2.50
CA VAL A 673 -23.13 5.04 2.91
C VAL A 673 -22.42 5.80 1.79
N VAL A 674 -23.11 6.77 1.18
CA VAL A 674 -22.49 7.76 0.30
C VAL A 674 -22.18 9.00 1.15
N ASN A 675 -20.92 9.12 1.56
CA ASN A 675 -20.42 10.20 2.40
C ASN A 675 -19.98 11.42 1.55
N GLN A 676 -19.84 12.59 2.19
CA GLN A 676 -19.32 13.82 1.59
C GLN A 676 -20.13 14.32 0.37
N VAL A 677 -21.46 14.16 0.38
CA VAL A 677 -22.33 14.67 -0.69
C VAL A 677 -22.39 16.20 -0.63
N LEU A 678 -21.81 16.86 -1.63
CA LEU A 678 -21.75 18.32 -1.70
C LEU A 678 -23.16 18.87 -1.99
N GLN A 679 -23.65 19.74 -1.10
CA GLN A 679 -24.93 20.42 -1.26
C GLN A 679 -24.76 21.76 -2.02
N SER A 680 -25.78 22.17 -2.76
CA SER A 680 -25.76 23.39 -3.59
C SER A 680 -25.48 24.67 -2.79
N ASN A 681 -26.06 24.78 -1.59
CA ASN A 681 -25.86 25.87 -0.65
C ASN A 681 -24.47 25.92 0.00
N LEU A 682 -23.60 24.91 -0.21
CA LEU A 682 -22.26 24.82 0.39
C LEU A 682 -21.13 24.94 -0.64
N GLN A 683 -21.42 25.13 -1.94
CA GLN A 683 -20.40 25.11 -3.00
C GLN A 683 -19.31 26.19 -2.84
N ASP A 684 -19.68 27.44 -2.54
CA ASP A 684 -18.70 28.52 -2.33
C ASP A 684 -17.79 28.25 -1.13
N LYS A 685 -18.38 27.79 -0.01
CA LYS A 685 -17.64 27.43 1.21
C LYS A 685 -16.72 26.24 0.95
N TYR A 686 -17.19 25.24 0.22
CA TYR A 686 -16.39 24.09 -0.22
C TYR A 686 -15.17 24.52 -1.05
N LEU A 687 -15.34 25.41 -2.04
CA LEU A 687 -14.24 25.93 -2.84
C LEU A 687 -13.22 26.71 -1.99
N GLN A 688 -13.68 27.54 -1.06
CA GLN A 688 -12.81 28.28 -0.14
C GLN A 688 -12.01 27.34 0.77
N THR A 689 -12.68 26.39 1.44
CA THR A 689 -12.03 25.37 2.27
C THR A 689 -11.04 24.55 1.45
N ARG A 690 -11.41 24.09 0.25
CA ARG A 690 -10.51 23.33 -0.62
C ARG A 690 -9.27 24.11 -1.02
N ARG A 691 -9.38 25.40 -1.36
CA ARG A 691 -8.20 26.24 -1.64
C ARG A 691 -7.29 26.40 -0.42
N ALA A 692 -7.86 26.60 0.76
CA ALA A 692 -7.09 26.67 2.01
C ALA A 692 -6.40 25.33 2.34
N ASP A 693 -7.09 24.20 2.15
CA ASP A 693 -6.53 22.85 2.30
C ASP A 693 -5.36 22.61 1.34
N GLN A 694 -5.48 23.04 0.07
CA GLN A 694 -4.40 22.92 -0.91
C GLN A 694 -3.18 23.72 -0.50
N GLN A 695 -3.36 24.97 -0.06
CA GLN A 695 -2.27 25.82 0.43
C GLN A 695 -1.58 25.23 1.67
N ARG A 696 -2.36 24.78 2.66
CA ARG A 696 -1.83 24.14 3.87
C ARG A 696 -1.08 22.84 3.56
N SER A 697 -1.58 22.04 2.61
CA SER A 697 -0.95 20.80 2.18
C SER A 697 0.35 21.05 1.40
N LEU A 698 0.38 22.04 0.51
CA LEU A 698 1.59 22.49 -0.18
C LEU A 698 2.65 23.00 0.79
N GLN A 699 2.25 23.78 1.81
CA GLN A 699 3.15 24.26 2.84
C GLN A 699 3.75 23.07 3.63
N ARG A 700 2.91 22.14 4.11
CA ARG A 700 3.36 20.91 4.79
C ARG A 700 4.31 20.06 3.94
N LEU A 701 4.11 20.01 2.62
CA LEU A 701 5.02 19.32 1.69
C LEU A 701 6.37 20.03 1.58
N LYS A 702 6.37 21.37 1.49
CA LYS A 702 7.59 22.20 1.43
C LYS A 702 8.36 22.20 2.75
N GLU A 703 7.69 22.00 3.88
CA GLU A 703 8.26 21.92 5.23
C GLU A 703 8.67 20.49 5.66
N ASP A 704 8.20 19.44 4.97
CA ASP A 704 8.59 18.05 5.28
C ASP A 704 10.08 17.82 4.96
N PRO A 705 10.86 17.22 5.88
CA PRO A 705 12.32 17.14 5.76
C PRO A 705 12.82 16.22 4.63
N GLU A 706 11.97 15.37 4.04
CA GLU A 706 12.32 14.54 2.90
C GLU A 706 11.67 15.02 1.60
N LEU A 707 10.39 15.42 1.63
CA LEU A 707 9.69 15.91 0.44
C LEU A 707 10.16 17.31 0.02
N GLY A 708 10.49 18.19 0.96
CA GLY A 708 11.00 19.53 0.68
C GLY A 708 12.38 19.56 0.01
N LYS A 709 13.09 18.41 -0.02
CA LYS A 709 14.35 18.23 -0.76
C LYS A 709 14.13 17.86 -2.24
N LEU A 710 12.91 17.50 -2.64
CA LEU A 710 12.59 17.10 -4.01
C LEU A 710 12.29 18.33 -4.86
N GLN A 711 12.62 18.26 -6.15
CA GLN A 711 12.20 19.24 -7.13
C GLN A 711 10.67 19.18 -7.29
N LEU A 712 9.99 20.24 -6.83
CA LEU A 712 8.54 20.35 -6.88
C LEU A 712 8.08 20.79 -8.27
N ILE A 713 7.16 20.03 -8.85
CA ILE A 713 6.48 20.32 -10.12
C ILE A 713 5.01 20.56 -9.80
N GLU A 714 4.52 21.78 -10.03
CA GLU A 714 3.12 22.17 -9.76
C GLU A 714 2.28 21.99 -11.04
N ALA A 715 1.36 21.01 -11.03
CA ALA A 715 0.48 20.69 -12.16
C ALA A 715 -0.94 21.24 -11.92
N PRO A 716 -1.42 22.21 -12.73
CA PRO A 716 -2.73 22.81 -12.54
C PRO A 716 -3.87 21.82 -12.88
N LEU A 717 -5.05 22.09 -12.32
CA LEU A 717 -6.29 21.44 -12.72
C LEU A 717 -6.71 21.92 -14.12
N PHE A 718 -7.04 20.98 -15.00
CA PHE A 718 -7.62 21.24 -16.32
C PHE A 718 -9.11 20.92 -16.33
N ASP A 719 -9.88 21.69 -17.09
CA ASP A 719 -11.32 21.52 -17.33
C ASP A 719 -11.64 20.62 -18.54
N LEU A 720 -10.62 20.06 -19.17
CA LEU A 720 -10.68 19.19 -20.33
C LEU A 720 -10.19 17.79 -19.97
N GLU A 721 -10.82 16.76 -20.54
CA GLU A 721 -10.30 15.39 -20.44
C GLU A 721 -8.95 15.29 -21.17
N VAL A 722 -7.91 14.86 -20.45
CA VAL A 722 -6.54 14.75 -20.99
C VAL A 722 -6.40 13.43 -21.78
N ARG A 723 -7.14 13.34 -22.90
CA ARG A 723 -7.25 12.16 -23.76
C ARG A 723 -6.69 12.43 -25.16
N GLY A 724 -5.87 11.50 -25.64
CA GLY A 724 -5.22 11.56 -26.95
C GLY A 724 -3.94 12.41 -26.98
N VAL A 725 -3.08 12.13 -27.96
CA VAL A 725 -1.76 12.77 -28.13
C VAL A 725 -1.80 14.31 -28.13
N PRO A 726 -2.79 15.00 -28.76
CA PRO A 726 -2.85 16.47 -28.72
C PRO A 726 -3.13 17.04 -27.31
N ALA A 727 -4.04 16.42 -26.54
CA ALA A 727 -4.35 16.86 -25.18
C ALA A 727 -3.19 16.55 -24.23
N LEU A 728 -2.57 15.37 -24.36
CA LEU A 728 -1.36 14.98 -23.62
C LEU A 728 -0.16 15.89 -23.95
N THR A 729 -0.02 16.34 -25.20
CA THR A 729 0.98 17.35 -25.61
C THR A 729 0.75 18.67 -24.88
N TYR A 730 -0.49 19.15 -24.84
CA TYR A 730 -0.82 20.40 -24.16
C TYR A 730 -0.56 20.29 -22.66
N PHE A 731 -1.10 19.25 -22.00
CA PHE A 731 -0.87 18.96 -20.59
C PHE A 731 0.62 18.84 -20.26
N GLY A 732 1.38 18.11 -21.09
CA GLY A 732 2.82 17.94 -20.93
C GLY A 732 3.60 19.26 -20.97
N LYS A 733 3.25 20.19 -21.86
CA LYS A 733 3.86 21.55 -21.94
C LYS A 733 3.46 22.49 -20.79
N GLN A 734 2.44 22.14 -20.01
CA GLN A 734 2.06 22.89 -18.80
C GLN A 734 2.75 22.33 -17.55
N VAL A 735 2.93 21.01 -17.48
CA VAL A 735 3.50 20.31 -16.32
C VAL A 735 5.02 20.14 -16.41
N TRP A 736 5.53 19.62 -17.52
CA TRP A 736 6.95 19.32 -17.74
C TRP A 736 7.64 20.53 -18.37
N ARG A 737 7.67 21.62 -17.60
CA ARG A 737 8.33 22.88 -17.96
C ARG A 737 9.78 22.87 -17.56
#